data_AF-A0AAU9X8T2-F1
#
_entry.id   AF-A0AAU9X8T2-F1
#
_cell.length_a   1.000
_cell.length_b   1.000
_cell.length_c   1.000
_cell.angle_alpha   90.00
_cell.angle_beta   90.00
_cell.angle_gamma   90.00
#
_symmetry.space_group_name_H-M   'P 1'
#
loop_
_entity.id
_entity.type
_entity.pdbx_description
1 polymer ?
#
loop_
_entity_poly.entity_id
_entity_poly.type
_entity_poly.pdbx_seq_one_letter_code
_entity_poly.pdbx_strand_id
1 'polypeptide(L)'
;MRIGSHTNFIVIHMEATSLYSLIADGQYRAISLSRDKWKSLIGADASLQLNCNKEGFNSQGYPMHSKARISSTCLANYKEDTYHCLCEDGFIGTYCEKGKQFFLQTTKKTPITASVKTALLEHIVKKVSIFFCKLWGAMVVVTRTLLNHGKKIVIQTKSNFFFFLPGAVSCKELHDANMLNGSQVVTLRFNSEPVSVLCQMGDFGCGAGPWTPIMKTDGNQNTFHFDSVYWNNSKSYNLPGGQTGFDGNETKLPTYWSTSFSKICLGMKVDQQLRFIVINHMAASLHSLIADGHYRATSLGRDSWKSLLGSQSSLQLNCNREGFNSDGAIVKTRIGIVSNEGSDGCDSCQCRRLRFASPFHNKALVGHVIKNLTLTLGLRSSCRGQCTLEDNCVSYNIGPPIKDQVSCQLSDSDHVQHPDDLVTREGFMYQSSENVCSSNPCLHNTTCLNGYTEKGYLCLCQFGYTGKKCKIANIDLTRYIFDEYLMSEGNRAYSLKLGPASLPVYCHMSSLGACGGAGWTLVMKIDGTKRTFHYDSNYWSDKNSFNLPGGKTGFDSQETKLPTYWNTPFSKICLGMKVDHQFNFTVINREAESLYSLIADGNYRNTSLARDTWKALIGSQASLQFCCDIEGFNSDGGNAKTRIGIVCNECCNAGCGSHDSRIGFGGAGGMDDSHTCGNLAYWTPDNGNKNIKAMGYIFIQ
;
A
#
# COMPACT_ATOMS: atom_id res chain seq x y z
N MET A 1 12.06 -4.41 37.52
CA MET A 1 12.60 -3.93 36.22
C MET A 1 14.03 -4.39 36.11
N ARG A 2 14.44 -4.97 34.97
CA ARG A 2 15.80 -5.49 34.78
C ARG A 2 16.60 -4.55 33.88
N ILE A 3 17.79 -4.16 34.31
CA ILE A 3 18.73 -3.33 33.54
C ILE A 3 20.07 -4.05 33.52
N GLY A 4 20.46 -4.52 32.33
CA GLY A 4 21.56 -5.44 32.16
C GLY A 4 21.36 -6.72 32.99
N SER A 5 22.29 -6.98 33.92
CA SER A 5 22.24 -8.12 34.83
C SER A 5 21.43 -7.88 36.12
N HIS A 6 21.09 -6.63 36.44
CA HIS A 6 20.48 -6.28 37.74
C HIS A 6 18.96 -6.17 37.63
N THR A 7 18.24 -6.70 38.62
CA THR A 7 16.78 -6.59 38.71
C THR A 7 16.38 -5.79 39.94
N ASN A 8 15.74 -4.64 39.71
CA ASN A 8 15.25 -3.74 40.76
C ASN A 8 13.75 -3.93 40.96
N PHE A 9 13.29 -3.83 42.21
CA PHE A 9 11.88 -3.99 42.57
C PHE A 9 11.39 -2.78 43.37
N ILE A 10 10.11 -2.44 43.17
CA ILE A 10 9.36 -1.55 44.06
C ILE A 10 8.10 -2.28 44.48
N VAL A 11 7.64 -2.03 45.70
CA VAL A 11 6.43 -2.62 46.26
C VAL A 11 5.34 -1.56 46.23
N ILE A 12 4.18 -1.90 45.66
CA ILE A 12 2.97 -1.07 45.69
C ILE A 12 1.99 -1.74 46.66
N HIS A 13 1.65 -1.05 47.75
CA HIS A 13 0.68 -1.55 48.72
C HIS A 13 -0.73 -1.10 48.30
N MET A 14 -1.56 -2.03 47.80
CA MET A 14 -2.95 -1.79 47.41
C MET A 14 -3.77 -3.07 47.55
N GLU A 15 -4.98 -2.96 48.09
CA GLU A 15 -5.91 -4.08 48.19
C GLU A 15 -6.77 -4.21 46.92
N ALA A 16 -6.86 -5.43 46.38
CA ALA A 16 -7.73 -5.79 45.26
C ALA A 16 -8.00 -7.29 45.23
N THR A 17 -9.12 -7.68 44.60
CA THR A 17 -9.46 -9.10 44.41
C THR A 17 -8.52 -9.80 43.43
N SER A 18 -7.89 -9.04 42.52
CA SER A 18 -6.77 -9.49 41.68
C SER A 18 -6.06 -8.29 41.06
N LEU A 19 -4.88 -8.50 40.49
CA LEU A 19 -4.24 -7.48 39.67
C LEU A 19 -5.08 -7.11 38.43
N TYR A 20 -5.82 -8.08 37.88
CA TYR A 20 -6.72 -7.88 36.73
C TYR A 20 -7.82 -6.85 37.02
N SER A 21 -8.45 -6.92 38.21
CA SER A 21 -9.53 -6.00 38.58
C SER A 21 -9.05 -4.55 38.72
N LEU A 22 -7.76 -4.31 38.96
CA LEU A 22 -7.19 -2.95 39.04
C LEU A 22 -6.92 -2.32 37.66
N ILE A 23 -7.07 -3.09 36.59
CA ILE A 23 -6.38 -2.85 35.33
C ILE A 23 -7.32 -2.96 34.13
N ALA A 24 -8.17 -3.97 34.11
CA ALA A 24 -8.86 -4.45 32.91
C ALA A 24 -9.92 -3.48 32.38
N ASP A 25 -10.47 -2.64 33.25
CA ASP A 25 -11.46 -1.61 32.87
C ASP A 25 -10.82 -0.36 32.25
N GLY A 26 -9.49 -0.30 32.17
CA GLY A 26 -8.75 0.84 31.62
C GLY A 26 -8.82 2.10 32.47
N GLN A 27 -9.48 2.07 33.63
CA GLN A 27 -9.66 3.24 34.50
C GLN A 27 -8.36 3.56 35.25
N TYR A 28 -8.02 4.84 35.31
CA TYR A 28 -6.85 5.33 36.04
C TYR A 28 -7.05 5.20 37.56
N ARG A 29 -6.07 4.60 38.25
CA ARG A 29 -6.04 4.49 39.72
C ARG A 29 -4.71 4.98 40.25
N ALA A 30 -4.72 6.08 40.97
CA ALA A 30 -3.50 6.71 41.49
C ALA A 30 -2.83 5.85 42.58
N ILE A 31 -1.51 5.97 42.69
CA ILE A 31 -0.72 5.47 43.82
C ILE A 31 0.19 6.59 44.35
N SER A 32 0.88 6.39 45.47
CA SER A 32 1.75 7.41 46.06
C SER A 32 3.11 6.83 46.45
N LEU A 33 3.92 6.49 45.44
CA LEU A 33 5.28 6.01 45.66
C LEU A 33 6.34 7.11 45.54
N SER A 34 6.00 8.26 44.93
CA SER A 34 6.90 9.38 44.63
C SER A 34 7.90 9.13 43.49
N ARG A 35 8.32 10.23 42.84
CA ARG A 35 9.22 10.24 41.67
C ARG A 35 10.53 9.51 41.93
N ASP A 36 11.15 9.70 43.08
CA ASP A 36 12.47 9.13 43.38
C ASP A 36 12.41 7.60 43.53
N LYS A 37 11.28 7.08 44.02
CA LYS A 37 11.07 5.63 44.11
C LYS A 37 10.93 5.00 42.73
N TRP A 38 10.26 5.67 41.79
CA TRP A 38 10.21 5.23 40.39
C TRP A 38 11.58 5.32 39.71
N LYS A 39 12.34 6.39 39.93
CA LYS A 39 13.71 6.52 39.41
C LYS A 39 14.64 5.42 39.92
N SER A 40 14.44 4.96 41.15
CA SER A 40 15.25 3.88 41.74
C SER A 40 15.17 2.54 41.00
N LEU A 41 14.12 2.30 40.19
CA LEU A 41 14.07 1.13 39.32
C LEU A 41 15.11 1.19 38.20
N ILE A 42 15.49 2.40 37.78
CA ILE A 42 16.39 2.63 36.64
C ILE A 42 17.82 3.00 37.08
N GLY A 43 17.96 3.73 38.18
CA GLY A 43 19.27 4.15 38.71
C GLY A 43 19.71 5.52 38.19
N ALA A 44 21.01 5.72 37.99
CA ALA A 44 21.58 7.02 37.60
C ALA A 44 21.09 7.54 36.24
N ASP A 45 20.73 6.62 35.33
CA ASP A 45 20.19 6.95 34.00
C ASP A 45 18.70 7.33 34.03
N ALA A 46 18.05 7.27 35.20
CA ALA A 46 16.66 7.65 35.35
C ALA A 46 16.49 9.16 35.17
N SER A 47 15.78 9.57 34.13
CA SER A 47 15.35 10.96 33.93
C SER A 47 13.83 11.04 33.77
N LEU A 48 13.21 11.94 34.54
CA LEU A 48 11.79 12.26 34.47
C LEU A 48 11.68 13.79 34.42
N GLN A 49 10.70 14.36 33.73
CA GLN A 49 10.53 15.82 33.69
C GLN A 49 10.18 16.37 35.08
N LEU A 50 10.61 17.59 35.40
CA LEU A 50 10.16 18.27 36.62
C LEU A 50 8.70 18.74 36.43
N ASN A 51 7.87 18.57 37.46
CA ASN A 51 6.53 19.16 37.59
C ASN A 51 5.37 18.56 36.75
N CYS A 52 5.53 17.39 36.13
CA CYS A 52 4.42 16.71 35.43
C CYS A 52 4.41 15.19 35.73
N ASN A 53 3.92 14.80 36.91
CA ASN A 53 3.96 13.40 37.37
C ASN A 53 2.54 12.85 37.57
N LYS A 54 2.21 11.76 36.87
CA LYS A 54 0.98 10.99 37.07
C LYS A 54 1.35 9.52 37.33
N GLU A 55 1.30 9.11 38.59
CA GLU A 55 1.67 7.75 39.02
C GLU A 55 0.45 6.91 39.42
N GLY A 56 0.36 5.69 38.90
CA GLY A 56 -0.78 4.83 39.14
C GLY A 56 -0.99 3.74 38.09
N PHE A 57 -1.97 2.88 38.33
CA PHE A 57 -2.43 1.92 37.33
C PHE A 57 -3.19 2.64 36.22
N ASN A 58 -3.00 2.20 34.97
CA ASN A 58 -3.58 2.83 33.78
C ASN A 58 -3.25 4.34 33.65
N SER A 59 -2.09 4.78 34.15
CA SER A 59 -1.60 6.14 33.88
C SER A 59 -1.34 6.31 32.38
N GLN A 60 -1.98 7.32 31.78
CA GLN A 60 -1.81 7.69 30.37
C GLN A 60 -1.16 9.08 30.30
N GLY A 61 0.00 9.15 29.64
CA GLY A 61 0.63 10.42 29.25
C GLY A 61 0.11 10.87 27.88
N TYR A 62 -0.03 12.18 27.71
CA TYR A 62 -0.22 12.81 26.39
C TYR A 62 1.16 13.24 25.86
N PRO A 63 1.58 12.91 24.62
CA PRO A 63 0.86 12.23 23.55
C PRO A 63 1.16 10.72 23.43
N MET A 64 0.11 9.99 23.00
CA MET A 64 -0.13 8.58 22.62
C MET A 64 0.97 7.46 22.52
N HIS A 65 2.20 7.57 23.01
CA HIS A 65 3.24 6.55 22.71
C HIS A 65 3.85 5.76 23.87
N SER A 66 3.21 5.67 25.03
CA SER A 66 3.74 4.84 26.12
C SER A 66 2.67 3.97 26.79
N LYS A 67 2.55 2.71 26.34
CA LYS A 67 1.79 1.65 27.02
C LYS A 67 2.56 0.31 26.95
N ALA A 68 3.37 0.00 27.95
CA ALA A 68 3.94 -1.34 28.14
C ALA A 68 3.61 -1.85 29.56
N ARG A 69 3.36 -3.17 29.70
CA ARG A 69 3.10 -3.86 30.98
C ARG A 69 4.06 -5.04 31.16
N ILE A 70 4.24 -5.40 32.43
CA ILE A 70 5.37 -6.15 33.00
C ILE A 70 5.45 -7.59 32.46
N SER A 71 6.67 -7.99 32.08
CA SER A 71 7.13 -9.33 31.68
C SER A 71 6.90 -9.76 30.22
N SER A 72 6.72 -8.81 29.30
CA SER A 72 6.85 -9.04 27.86
C SER A 72 7.82 -8.02 27.24
N THR A 73 8.62 -8.46 26.27
CA THR A 73 9.38 -7.53 25.42
C THR A 73 8.48 -7.18 24.24
N CYS A 74 7.70 -6.12 24.38
CA CYS A 74 6.85 -5.60 23.31
C CYS A 74 7.58 -4.51 22.55
N LEU A 75 7.85 -4.75 21.27
CA LEU A 75 8.37 -3.77 20.34
C LEU A 75 7.19 -3.03 19.72
N ALA A 76 7.19 -1.70 19.82
CA ALA A 76 6.16 -0.88 19.22
C ALA A 76 6.39 -0.77 17.70
N ASN A 77 5.35 -1.05 16.92
CA ASN A 77 5.28 -0.79 15.49
C ASN A 77 4.58 0.55 15.26
N TYR A 78 5.38 1.63 15.23
CA TYR A 78 4.89 3.01 15.13
C TYR A 78 4.29 3.38 13.76
N LYS A 79 4.39 2.50 12.74
CA LYS A 79 3.77 2.71 11.41
C LYS A 79 2.31 2.26 11.36
N GLU A 80 1.93 1.28 12.18
CA GLU A 80 0.57 0.69 12.19
C GLU A 80 -0.23 1.01 13.46
N ASP A 81 0.39 1.72 14.42
CA ASP A 81 -0.14 1.91 15.78
C ASP A 81 -0.39 0.57 16.52
N THR A 82 0.41 -0.46 16.20
CA THR A 82 0.34 -1.82 16.78
C THR A 82 1.61 -2.17 17.58
N TYR A 83 1.56 -3.21 18.41
CA TYR A 83 2.72 -3.71 19.16
C TYR A 83 2.96 -5.18 18.84
N HIS A 84 4.22 -5.57 18.69
CA HIS A 84 4.61 -6.97 18.54
C HIS A 84 5.32 -7.43 19.81
N CYS A 85 4.69 -8.34 20.56
CA CYS A 85 5.23 -8.83 21.82
C CYS A 85 5.94 -10.18 21.62
N LEU A 86 7.18 -10.28 22.13
CA LEU A 86 7.90 -11.55 22.25
C LEU A 86 7.48 -12.21 23.56
N CYS A 87 6.79 -13.35 23.46
CA CYS A 87 6.29 -14.10 24.59
C CYS A 87 7.33 -15.09 25.09
N GLU A 88 7.58 -15.12 26.40
CA GLU A 88 8.36 -16.21 27.01
C GLU A 88 7.65 -17.57 26.83
N ASP A 89 8.44 -18.65 26.87
CA ASP A 89 7.93 -20.01 26.71
C ASP A 89 6.81 -20.32 27.70
N GLY A 90 5.63 -20.65 27.17
CA GLY A 90 4.42 -20.86 27.96
C GLY A 90 3.35 -19.78 27.76
N PHE A 91 3.57 -18.75 26.94
CA PHE A 91 2.57 -17.73 26.61
C PHE A 91 2.39 -17.53 25.08
N ILE A 92 1.19 -17.13 24.65
CA ILE A 92 0.70 -16.93 23.27
C ILE A 92 -0.30 -15.75 23.22
N GLY A 93 -0.65 -15.27 22.02
CA GLY A 93 -1.53 -14.10 21.82
C GLY A 93 -0.78 -12.86 21.35
N THR A 94 -1.48 -11.91 20.72
CA THR A 94 -0.89 -10.73 20.06
C THR A 94 -0.07 -9.86 21.02
N TYR A 95 -0.40 -9.91 22.32
CA TYR A 95 0.30 -9.20 23.39
C TYR A 95 0.81 -10.15 24.49
N CYS A 96 0.98 -11.44 24.18
CA CYS A 96 1.36 -12.50 25.13
C CYS A 96 0.36 -12.72 26.27
N GLU A 97 -0.92 -12.48 26.01
CA GLU A 97 -1.98 -12.45 27.00
C GLU A 97 -2.58 -13.83 27.36
N LYS A 98 -2.18 -14.90 26.67
CA LYS A 98 -2.73 -16.26 26.81
C LYS A 98 -1.61 -17.25 27.18
N GLY A 99 -1.88 -18.28 27.99
CA GLY A 99 -0.90 -19.33 28.31
C GLY A 99 -0.96 -20.52 27.33
N LYS A 100 0.20 -21.08 26.93
CA LYS A 100 0.33 -22.33 26.17
C LYS A 100 -0.10 -23.51 27.07
N GLN A 101 -1.22 -24.15 26.75
CA GLN A 101 -1.66 -25.36 27.45
C GLN A 101 -0.96 -26.58 26.83
N PHE A 102 -0.03 -27.20 27.58
CA PHE A 102 0.58 -28.47 27.18
C PHE A 102 -0.43 -29.61 27.34
N PHE A 103 -0.78 -30.29 26.24
CA PHE A 103 -1.41 -31.61 26.29
C PHE A 103 -0.33 -32.68 26.35
N LEU A 104 -0.19 -33.32 27.51
CA LEU A 104 0.51 -34.60 27.62
C LEU A 104 -0.30 -35.68 26.89
N GLN A 105 0.10 -36.02 25.66
CA GLN A 105 -0.31 -37.28 25.05
C GLN A 105 0.42 -38.42 25.77
N THR A 106 -0.30 -39.19 26.58
CA THR A 106 0.15 -40.54 26.97
C THR A 106 -0.57 -41.56 26.10
N THR A 107 0.08 -41.94 24.99
CA THR A 107 -0.26 -43.13 24.23
C THR A 107 0.42 -44.33 24.87
N LYS A 108 -0.35 -45.16 25.60
CA LYS A 108 -0.28 -46.64 25.58
C LYS A 108 -1.26 -47.24 26.60
N LYS A 109 -2.19 -48.04 26.08
CA LYS A 109 -2.93 -49.03 26.86
C LYS A 109 -1.95 -50.13 27.28
N THR A 110 -1.61 -50.18 28.56
CA THR A 110 -1.09 -51.38 29.22
C THR A 110 -1.81 -51.52 30.56
N PRO A 111 -2.44 -52.68 30.85
CA PRO A 111 -3.08 -52.89 32.14
C PRO A 111 -2.00 -53.08 33.20
N ILE A 112 -1.92 -52.15 34.16
CA ILE A 112 -1.11 -52.33 35.38
C ILE A 112 -2.03 -52.95 36.43
N THR A 113 -1.87 -54.25 36.68
CA THR A 113 -2.36 -54.90 37.89
C THR A 113 -1.46 -54.51 39.05
N ALA A 114 -1.93 -53.61 39.93
CA ALA A 114 -1.30 -53.34 41.21
C ALA A 114 -2.22 -53.83 42.34
N SER A 115 -1.78 -54.89 43.03
CA SER A 115 -2.30 -55.30 44.32
C SER A 115 -1.66 -54.40 45.38
N VAL A 116 -2.45 -53.62 46.13
CA VAL A 116 -1.96 -52.96 47.34
C VAL A 116 -2.95 -53.13 48.48
N LYS A 117 -2.40 -53.66 49.56
CA LYS A 117 -3.01 -53.93 50.86
C LYS A 117 -3.63 -52.66 51.46
N THR A 118 -4.76 -52.89 52.10
CA THR A 118 -5.46 -52.06 53.08
C THR A 118 -4.51 -51.39 54.06
N ALA A 119 -4.37 -50.05 53.97
CA ALA A 119 -4.29 -49.10 55.10
C ALA A 119 -3.79 -47.70 54.64
N LEU A 120 -4.44 -47.06 53.66
CA LEU A 120 -4.29 -45.61 53.43
C LEU A 120 -5.40 -45.00 52.56
N LEU A 121 -6.66 -45.46 52.68
CA LEU A 121 -7.73 -45.05 51.76
C LEU A 121 -8.57 -43.85 52.24
N GLU A 122 -8.56 -43.49 53.54
CA GLU A 122 -9.37 -42.37 54.03
C GLU A 122 -8.71 -40.98 53.87
N HIS A 123 -7.39 -40.92 53.70
CA HIS A 123 -6.69 -39.65 53.49
C HIS A 123 -6.53 -39.27 52.01
N ILE A 124 -6.62 -40.25 51.10
CA ILE A 124 -6.50 -40.00 49.65
C ILE A 124 -7.86 -39.57 49.07
N VAL A 125 -8.98 -40.14 49.52
CA VAL A 125 -10.32 -39.83 48.97
C VAL A 125 -10.79 -38.40 49.30
N LYS A 126 -10.40 -37.83 50.46
CA LYS A 126 -10.69 -36.41 50.77
C LYS A 126 -9.78 -35.42 50.02
N LYS A 127 -8.53 -35.80 49.71
CA LYS A 127 -7.61 -34.91 48.99
C LYS A 127 -7.87 -34.90 47.47
N VAL A 128 -8.28 -36.02 46.88
CA VAL A 128 -8.60 -36.08 45.43
C VAL A 128 -9.88 -35.29 45.10
N SER A 129 -10.88 -35.28 45.98
CA SER A 129 -12.13 -34.51 45.77
C SER A 129 -11.96 -33.00 45.92
N ILE A 130 -10.97 -32.52 46.69
CA ILE A 130 -10.71 -31.08 46.86
C ILE A 130 -9.76 -30.55 45.77
N PHE A 131 -8.85 -31.38 45.24
CA PHE A 131 -7.89 -30.94 44.22
C PHE A 131 -8.54 -30.76 42.84
N PHE A 132 -9.61 -31.49 42.53
CA PHE A 132 -10.33 -31.34 41.26
C PHE A 132 -11.37 -30.22 41.25
N CYS A 133 -11.79 -29.70 42.41
CA CYS A 133 -12.88 -28.73 42.51
C CYS A 133 -12.42 -27.25 42.44
N LYS A 134 -11.11 -26.99 42.31
CA LYS A 134 -10.57 -25.61 42.25
C LYS A 134 -10.06 -25.17 40.88
N LEU A 135 -10.08 -26.04 39.87
CA LEU A 135 -9.49 -25.73 38.56
C LEU A 135 -10.46 -25.80 37.38
N TRP A 136 -11.59 -26.50 37.47
CA TRP A 136 -12.57 -26.57 36.38
C TRP A 136 -13.98 -26.57 36.96
N GLY A 137 -14.77 -25.53 36.68
CA GLY A 137 -16.15 -25.41 37.11
C GLY A 137 -17.06 -26.43 36.42
N ALA A 138 -17.08 -27.67 36.92
CA ALA A 138 -18.04 -28.69 36.51
C ALA A 138 -18.78 -29.22 37.74
N MET A 139 -20.10 -29.13 37.72
CA MET A 139 -20.99 -29.69 38.73
C MET A 139 -21.11 -31.21 38.48
N VAL A 140 -20.48 -32.04 39.31
CA VAL A 140 -20.67 -33.50 39.27
C VAL A 140 -21.75 -33.85 40.30
N VAL A 141 -22.94 -34.21 39.82
CA VAL A 141 -23.97 -34.86 40.66
C VAL A 141 -23.61 -36.33 40.76
N VAL A 142 -23.15 -36.77 41.93
CA VAL A 142 -23.01 -38.20 42.24
C VAL A 142 -24.28 -38.65 42.97
N THR A 143 -25.14 -39.40 42.28
CA THR A 143 -26.25 -40.10 42.93
C THR A 143 -25.71 -41.25 43.78
N ARG A 144 -26.11 -41.23 45.05
CA ARG A 144 -25.84 -42.21 46.12
C ARG A 144 -26.06 -43.65 45.65
N THR A 145 -25.17 -44.59 45.98
CA THR A 145 -25.61 -45.99 46.20
C THR A 145 -24.67 -46.78 47.12
N LEU A 146 -25.32 -47.70 47.84
CA LEU A 146 -24.89 -48.39 49.06
C LEU A 146 -23.68 -49.33 48.89
N LEU A 147 -22.86 -49.35 49.93
CA LEU A 147 -21.89 -50.40 50.21
C LEU A 147 -22.64 -51.69 50.58
N ASN A 148 -22.41 -52.76 49.82
CA ASN A 148 -22.65 -54.11 50.30
C ASN A 148 -21.40 -54.96 50.08
N HIS A 149 -21.02 -55.70 51.11
CA HIS A 149 -19.74 -56.39 51.25
C HIS A 149 -19.52 -57.44 50.17
N GLY A 150 -18.36 -57.37 49.51
CA GLY A 150 -17.75 -58.50 48.81
C GLY A 150 -18.32 -58.83 47.43
N LYS A 151 -17.96 -58.05 46.41
CA LYS A 151 -17.65 -58.50 45.03
C LYS A 151 -17.20 -57.31 44.17
N LYS A 152 -16.33 -57.60 43.20
CA LYS A 152 -15.69 -56.66 42.27
C LYS A 152 -16.62 -55.53 41.81
N ILE A 153 -16.18 -54.29 41.98
CA ILE A 153 -16.77 -53.12 41.33
C ILE A 153 -16.24 -53.09 39.89
N VAL A 154 -17.13 -53.31 38.92
CA VAL A 154 -16.87 -52.98 37.52
C VAL A 154 -17.48 -51.61 37.25
N ILE A 155 -16.65 -50.58 37.16
CA ILE A 155 -17.10 -49.26 36.71
C ILE A 155 -17.09 -49.27 35.18
N GLN A 156 -18.26 -49.43 34.56
CA GLN A 156 -18.42 -49.11 33.14
C GLN A 156 -18.66 -47.60 33.00
N THR A 157 -17.62 -46.85 32.62
CA THR A 157 -17.79 -45.46 32.20
C THR A 157 -18.27 -45.44 30.74
N LYS A 158 -19.57 -45.33 30.52
CA LYS A 158 -20.11 -44.80 29.26
C LYS A 158 -20.02 -43.28 29.34
N SER A 159 -18.85 -42.73 28.98
CA SER A 159 -18.66 -41.28 28.95
C SER A 159 -18.60 -40.85 27.48
N ASN A 160 -19.74 -40.39 26.95
CA ASN A 160 -19.71 -39.44 25.83
C ASN A 160 -19.12 -38.14 26.40
N PHE A 161 -17.79 -38.03 26.36
CA PHE A 161 -17.10 -36.80 26.72
C PHE A 161 -17.37 -35.74 25.64
N PHE A 162 -18.40 -34.93 25.84
CA PHE A 162 -18.49 -33.62 25.19
C PHE A 162 -17.45 -32.71 25.86
N PHE A 163 -16.24 -32.67 25.32
CA PHE A 163 -15.27 -31.63 25.65
C PHE A 163 -15.81 -30.31 25.11
N PHE A 164 -16.24 -29.41 25.99
CA PHE A 164 -16.42 -28.00 25.65
C PHE A 164 -15.03 -27.41 25.39
N LEU A 165 -14.64 -27.24 24.13
CA LEU A 165 -13.55 -26.34 23.78
C LEU A 165 -13.89 -24.93 24.32
N PRO A 166 -12.97 -24.23 24.98
CA PRO A 166 -13.12 -22.81 25.23
C PRO A 166 -13.06 -22.07 23.88
N GLY A 167 -14.22 -21.95 23.25
CA GLY A 167 -14.56 -20.97 22.22
C GLY A 167 -13.75 -21.00 20.92
N ALA A 168 -14.00 -21.99 20.06
CA ALA A 168 -13.52 -21.95 18.68
C ALA A 168 -14.07 -20.72 17.94
N VAL A 169 -13.24 -20.06 17.14
CA VAL A 169 -13.59 -18.85 16.36
C VAL A 169 -13.72 -19.12 14.85
N SER A 170 -13.51 -20.37 14.43
CA SER A 170 -13.68 -20.79 13.04
C SER A 170 -14.12 -22.25 12.92
N CYS A 171 -14.73 -22.60 11.79
CA CYS A 171 -15.04 -24.00 11.46
C CYS A 171 -13.79 -24.86 11.32
N LYS A 172 -12.66 -24.25 10.92
CA LYS A 172 -11.38 -24.93 10.80
C LYS A 172 -10.86 -25.43 12.15
N GLU A 173 -10.95 -24.63 13.20
CA GLU A 173 -10.54 -25.05 14.54
C GLU A 173 -11.36 -26.23 15.05
N LEU A 174 -12.67 -26.22 14.81
CA LEU A 174 -13.55 -27.33 15.18
C LEU A 174 -13.25 -28.59 14.36
N HIS A 175 -12.94 -28.45 13.08
CA HIS A 175 -12.53 -29.56 12.23
C HIS A 175 -11.19 -30.16 12.67
N ASP A 176 -10.18 -29.32 12.92
CA ASP A 176 -8.85 -29.76 13.36
C ASP A 176 -8.90 -30.43 14.75
N ALA A 177 -9.90 -30.07 15.57
CA ALA A 177 -10.22 -30.73 16.83
C ALA A 177 -11.08 -32.00 16.68
N ASN A 178 -11.35 -32.48 15.46
CA ASN A 178 -12.22 -33.62 15.15
C ASN A 178 -13.66 -33.50 15.68
N MET A 179 -14.20 -32.28 15.76
CA MET A 179 -15.57 -31.99 16.23
C MET A 179 -16.58 -31.80 15.10
N LEU A 180 -16.16 -31.83 13.84
CA LEU A 180 -17.02 -31.78 12.66
C LEU A 180 -16.96 -33.12 11.92
N ASN A 181 -18.12 -33.74 11.69
CA ASN A 181 -18.26 -34.99 10.93
C ASN A 181 -19.00 -34.79 9.58
N GLY A 182 -19.33 -33.54 9.25
CA GLY A 182 -20.11 -33.14 8.08
C GLY A 182 -20.51 -31.67 8.19
N SER A 183 -21.22 -31.16 7.17
CA SER A 183 -21.77 -29.80 7.23
C SER A 183 -22.84 -29.74 8.32
N GLN A 184 -22.65 -28.91 9.33
CA GLN A 184 -23.57 -28.80 10.46
C GLN A 184 -23.51 -27.42 11.11
N VAL A 185 -24.60 -27.04 11.78
CA VAL A 185 -24.66 -25.80 12.56
C VAL A 185 -23.87 -26.00 13.85
N VAL A 186 -22.90 -25.13 14.09
CA VAL A 186 -22.08 -25.12 15.30
C VAL A 186 -22.06 -23.75 15.94
N THR A 187 -21.71 -23.70 17.21
CA THR A 187 -21.56 -22.45 17.95
C THR A 187 -20.08 -22.07 18.04
N LEU A 188 -19.72 -20.97 17.36
CA LEU A 188 -18.43 -20.30 17.53
C LEU A 188 -18.54 -19.27 18.67
N ARG A 189 -17.42 -18.88 19.31
CA ARG A 189 -17.44 -17.88 20.39
C ARG A 189 -16.47 -16.75 20.13
N PHE A 190 -16.98 -15.52 20.16
CA PHE A 190 -16.19 -14.29 19.99
C PHE A 190 -16.37 -13.43 21.24
N ASN A 191 -15.29 -13.10 21.96
CA ASN A 191 -15.36 -12.34 23.23
C ASN A 191 -16.39 -12.90 24.25
N SER A 192 -16.51 -14.22 24.33
CA SER A 192 -17.51 -14.96 25.13
C SER A 192 -18.96 -14.94 24.60
N GLU A 193 -19.25 -14.24 23.51
CA GLU A 193 -20.55 -14.27 22.85
C GLU A 193 -20.66 -15.46 21.88
N PRO A 194 -21.67 -16.34 22.05
CA PRO A 194 -21.90 -17.46 21.15
C PRO A 194 -22.58 -17.02 19.85
N VAL A 195 -22.08 -17.50 18.72
CA VAL A 195 -22.65 -17.27 17.38
C VAL A 195 -22.83 -18.62 16.70
N SER A 196 -24.06 -18.93 16.32
CA SER A 196 -24.36 -20.15 15.56
C SER A 196 -24.14 -19.95 14.07
N VAL A 197 -23.32 -20.80 13.45
CA VAL A 197 -23.00 -20.76 12.02
C VAL A 197 -23.06 -22.15 11.40
N LEU A 198 -23.48 -22.26 10.15
CA LEU A 198 -23.41 -23.50 9.37
C LEU A 198 -22.02 -23.67 8.78
N CYS A 199 -21.21 -24.55 9.36
CA CYS A 199 -19.91 -24.91 8.78
C CYS A 199 -20.12 -25.78 7.55
N GLN A 200 -19.54 -25.37 6.41
CA GLN A 200 -19.68 -26.09 5.16
C GLN A 200 -18.47 -27.02 4.95
N MET A 201 -18.75 -28.32 4.92
CA MET A 201 -17.79 -29.39 4.68
C MET A 201 -17.91 -29.92 3.24
N GLY A 202 -16.86 -30.59 2.77
CA GLY A 202 -16.80 -31.17 1.42
C GLY A 202 -16.44 -30.15 0.34
N ASP A 203 -16.39 -30.63 -0.90
CA ASP A 203 -16.11 -29.80 -2.07
C ASP A 203 -17.41 -29.49 -2.82
N PHE A 204 -17.80 -28.22 -2.81
CA PHE A 204 -18.95 -27.68 -3.52
C PHE A 204 -18.54 -26.69 -4.61
N GLY A 205 -17.28 -26.76 -5.09
CA GLY A 205 -16.70 -25.85 -6.08
C GLY A 205 -15.59 -24.96 -5.53
N CYS A 206 -15.23 -25.13 -4.25
CA CYS A 206 -14.15 -24.38 -3.60
C CYS A 206 -13.04 -25.25 -3.03
N GLY A 207 -13.08 -26.56 -3.27
CA GLY A 207 -12.19 -27.53 -2.64
C GLY A 207 -12.76 -28.07 -1.33
N ALA A 208 -12.23 -29.22 -0.90
CA ALA A 208 -12.62 -29.87 0.34
C ALA A 208 -12.41 -28.93 1.54
N GLY A 209 -13.52 -28.53 2.18
CA GLY A 209 -13.55 -27.63 3.35
C GLY A 209 -12.71 -28.13 4.55
N PRO A 210 -12.82 -27.51 5.74
CA PRO A 210 -13.96 -26.73 6.26
C PRO A 210 -14.00 -25.27 5.80
N TRP A 211 -15.18 -24.79 5.41
CA TRP A 211 -15.45 -23.38 5.10
C TRP A 211 -16.29 -22.73 6.20
N THR A 212 -15.85 -21.56 6.67
CA THR A 212 -16.55 -20.74 7.68
C THR A 212 -17.34 -19.64 6.96
N PRO A 213 -18.68 -19.58 7.08
CA PRO A 213 -19.46 -18.51 6.45
C PRO A 213 -19.18 -17.17 7.13
N ILE A 214 -19.14 -16.10 6.34
CA ILE A 214 -18.86 -14.73 6.81
C ILE A 214 -19.98 -13.75 6.50
N MET A 215 -20.58 -13.86 5.31
CA MET A 215 -21.58 -12.94 4.81
C MET A 215 -22.40 -13.60 3.70
N LYS A 216 -23.67 -13.20 3.56
CA LYS A 216 -24.53 -13.45 2.39
C LYS A 216 -25.20 -12.15 1.99
N THR A 217 -25.27 -11.89 0.68
CA THR A 217 -25.84 -10.66 0.10
C THR A 217 -26.86 -11.03 -0.97
N ASP A 218 -27.97 -10.29 -1.06
CA ASP A 218 -28.99 -10.45 -2.09
C ASP A 218 -28.93 -9.27 -3.06
N GLY A 219 -28.72 -9.54 -4.36
CA GLY A 219 -28.62 -8.50 -5.39
C GLY A 219 -29.89 -7.68 -5.60
N ASN A 220 -31.03 -8.12 -5.05
CA ASN A 220 -32.28 -7.34 -5.06
C ASN A 220 -32.40 -6.39 -3.86
N GLN A 221 -31.47 -6.45 -2.91
CA GLN A 221 -31.48 -5.65 -1.68
C GLN A 221 -30.34 -4.62 -1.69
N ASN A 222 -30.55 -3.52 -0.97
CA ASN A 222 -29.56 -2.45 -0.83
C ASN A 222 -28.75 -2.53 0.48
N THR A 223 -28.95 -3.55 1.30
CA THR A 223 -28.32 -3.70 2.63
C THR A 223 -26.80 -3.61 2.57
N PHE A 224 -26.21 -4.30 1.60
CA PHE A 224 -24.76 -4.36 1.37
C PHE A 224 -24.33 -3.61 0.10
N HIS A 225 -25.06 -2.55 -0.28
CA HIS A 225 -24.62 -1.61 -1.31
C HIS A 225 -23.16 -1.17 -1.06
N PHE A 226 -22.41 -0.79 -2.11
CA PHE A 226 -20.99 -0.47 -2.02
C PHE A 226 -20.67 0.51 -0.87
N ASP A 227 -21.47 1.57 -0.72
CA ASP A 227 -21.31 2.61 0.31
C ASP A 227 -21.90 2.25 1.69
N SER A 228 -22.42 1.03 1.86
CA SER A 228 -23.01 0.60 3.12
C SER A 228 -22.01 0.62 4.26
N VAL A 229 -22.40 1.19 5.40
CA VAL A 229 -21.62 1.18 6.63
C VAL A 229 -21.36 -0.24 7.16
N TYR A 230 -22.13 -1.23 6.71
CA TYR A 230 -21.86 -2.62 7.10
C TYR A 230 -20.52 -3.15 6.57
N TRP A 231 -19.91 -2.52 5.55
CA TRP A 231 -18.57 -2.93 5.08
C TRP A 231 -17.45 -2.51 6.05
N ASN A 232 -17.61 -1.38 6.73
CA ASN A 232 -16.55 -0.75 7.53
C ASN A 232 -16.70 -0.91 9.05
N ASN A 233 -17.85 -1.37 9.55
CA ASN A 233 -18.08 -1.56 10.99
C ASN A 233 -17.95 -3.02 11.45
N SER A 234 -17.89 -3.23 12.77
CA SER A 234 -17.94 -4.55 13.42
C SER A 234 -19.34 -4.89 13.93
N LYS A 235 -20.39 -4.48 13.20
CA LYS A 235 -21.79 -4.74 13.55
C LYS A 235 -22.31 -5.97 12.79
N SER A 236 -22.93 -6.90 13.50
CA SER A 236 -23.64 -8.05 12.94
C SER A 236 -24.93 -7.63 12.24
N TYR A 237 -25.34 -8.39 11.21
CA TYR A 237 -26.63 -8.25 10.56
C TYR A 237 -27.26 -9.62 10.35
N ASN A 238 -28.53 -9.78 10.77
CA ASN A 238 -29.32 -11.01 10.60
C ASN A 238 -28.54 -12.32 10.91
N LEU A 239 -28.11 -12.49 12.16
CA LEU A 239 -27.37 -13.68 12.61
C LEU A 239 -28.04 -15.03 12.28
N PRO A 240 -29.38 -15.18 12.36
CA PRO A 240 -30.04 -16.43 11.96
C PRO A 240 -29.72 -16.86 10.52
N GLY A 241 -29.49 -15.91 9.61
CA GLY A 241 -29.07 -16.22 8.24
C GLY A 241 -27.75 -16.98 8.15
N GLY A 242 -26.88 -16.91 9.16
CA GLY A 242 -25.64 -17.69 9.23
C GLY A 242 -25.84 -19.18 9.50
N GLN A 243 -27.04 -19.60 9.90
CA GLN A 243 -27.36 -20.99 10.24
C GLN A 243 -27.91 -21.78 9.04
N THR A 244 -28.10 -21.11 7.90
CA THR A 244 -28.66 -21.70 6.68
C THR A 244 -27.62 -21.73 5.56
N GLY A 245 -27.83 -22.61 4.58
CA GLY A 245 -26.93 -22.77 3.43
C GLY A 245 -27.05 -21.65 2.39
N PHE A 246 -26.98 -22.04 1.11
CA PHE A 246 -27.01 -21.13 -0.05
C PHE A 246 -28.44 -20.64 -0.40
N ASP A 247 -29.09 -20.00 0.57
CA ASP A 247 -30.38 -19.31 0.43
C ASP A 247 -30.19 -17.79 0.21
N GLY A 248 -31.30 -17.06 0.06
CA GLY A 248 -31.31 -15.59 -0.11
C GLY A 248 -31.35 -14.79 1.19
N ASN A 249 -31.18 -15.43 2.36
CA ASN A 249 -31.26 -14.72 3.63
C ASN A 249 -29.94 -13.99 3.90
N GLU A 250 -29.91 -12.69 3.61
CA GLU A 250 -28.77 -11.81 3.85
C GLU A 250 -28.25 -11.92 5.30
N THR A 251 -26.93 -11.97 5.49
CA THR A 251 -26.34 -12.06 6.83
C THR A 251 -24.94 -11.44 6.83
N LYS A 252 -24.53 -10.90 7.97
CA LYS A 252 -23.15 -10.52 8.28
C LYS A 252 -22.81 -11.02 9.68
N LEU A 253 -21.83 -11.90 9.76
CA LEU A 253 -21.45 -12.61 10.98
C LEU A 253 -20.17 -12.01 11.60
N PRO A 254 -19.92 -12.20 12.91
CA PRO A 254 -18.66 -11.79 13.54
C PRO A 254 -17.40 -12.39 12.94
N THR A 255 -17.54 -13.52 12.26
CA THR A 255 -16.47 -14.13 11.45
C THR A 255 -15.95 -13.18 10.35
N TYR A 256 -16.76 -12.22 9.86
CA TYR A 256 -16.35 -11.21 8.89
C TYR A 256 -15.17 -10.35 9.39
N TRP A 257 -15.14 -9.99 10.68
CA TRP A 257 -14.08 -9.14 11.25
C TRP A 257 -13.14 -9.88 12.22
N SER A 258 -13.50 -11.08 12.66
CA SER A 258 -12.76 -11.81 13.69
C SER A 258 -12.05 -13.08 13.21
N THR A 259 -12.33 -13.55 11.98
CA THR A 259 -11.77 -14.82 11.48
C THR A 259 -10.69 -14.57 10.44
N SER A 260 -9.46 -14.96 10.75
CA SER A 260 -8.34 -14.98 9.79
C SER A 260 -8.51 -16.09 8.77
N PHE A 261 -8.07 -15.86 7.54
CA PHE A 261 -8.15 -16.84 6.46
C PHE A 261 -6.95 -16.76 5.51
N SER A 262 -6.76 -17.83 4.73
CA SER A 262 -5.81 -17.92 3.62
C SER A 262 -6.47 -18.12 2.25
N LYS A 263 -7.78 -18.38 2.24
CA LYS A 263 -8.60 -18.56 1.03
C LYS A 263 -9.99 -17.98 1.25
N ILE A 264 -10.58 -17.43 0.20
CA ILE A 264 -11.98 -17.00 0.16
C ILE A 264 -12.68 -17.84 -0.89
N CYS A 265 -13.78 -18.47 -0.49
CA CYS A 265 -14.72 -19.11 -1.40
C CYS A 265 -15.83 -18.10 -1.71
N LEU A 266 -15.92 -17.65 -2.95
CA LEU A 266 -16.95 -16.70 -3.40
C LEU A 266 -17.92 -17.43 -4.31
N GLY A 267 -19.23 -17.32 -4.02
CA GLY A 267 -20.28 -17.99 -4.79
C GLY A 267 -21.40 -17.05 -5.19
N MET A 268 -21.98 -17.29 -6.37
CA MET A 268 -23.19 -16.63 -6.85
C MET A 268 -24.26 -17.64 -7.21
N LYS A 269 -25.52 -17.28 -6.98
CA LYS A 269 -26.70 -18.06 -7.34
C LYS A 269 -27.50 -17.32 -8.39
N VAL A 270 -27.57 -17.85 -9.62
CA VAL A 270 -28.36 -17.30 -10.72
C VAL A 270 -29.23 -18.42 -11.28
N ASP A 271 -30.54 -18.21 -11.42
CA ASP A 271 -31.49 -19.20 -11.93
C ASP A 271 -31.36 -20.58 -11.26
N GLN A 272 -31.26 -20.59 -9.92
CA GLN A 272 -31.01 -21.77 -9.07
C GLN A 272 -29.63 -22.45 -9.24
N GLN A 273 -28.80 -22.04 -10.20
CA GLN A 273 -27.45 -22.55 -10.36
C GLN A 273 -26.48 -21.83 -9.44
N LEU A 274 -25.72 -22.62 -8.67
CA LEU A 274 -24.64 -22.14 -7.82
C LEU A 274 -23.31 -22.30 -8.55
N ARG A 275 -22.53 -21.23 -8.59
CA ARG A 275 -21.17 -21.24 -9.14
C ARG A 275 -20.24 -20.58 -8.17
N PHE A 276 -19.03 -21.12 -8.07
CA PHE A 276 -18.05 -20.72 -7.08
C PHE A 276 -16.69 -20.47 -7.72
N ILE A 277 -15.92 -19.58 -7.12
CA ILE A 277 -14.49 -19.36 -7.38
C ILE A 277 -13.74 -19.25 -6.06
N VAL A 278 -12.44 -19.52 -6.10
CA VAL A 278 -11.56 -19.43 -4.93
C VAL A 278 -10.53 -18.34 -5.15
N ILE A 279 -10.46 -17.38 -4.22
CA ILE A 279 -9.40 -16.38 -4.15
C ILE A 279 -8.40 -16.84 -3.09
N ASN A 280 -7.14 -17.06 -3.47
CA ASN A 280 -6.06 -17.31 -2.52
C ASN A 280 -5.56 -15.96 -1.99
N HIS A 281 -5.85 -15.65 -0.73
CA HIS A 281 -5.45 -14.39 -0.11
C HIS A 281 -5.35 -14.57 1.41
N MET A 282 -4.26 -14.10 2.02
CA MET A 282 -4.07 -14.16 3.48
C MET A 282 -4.47 -12.83 4.11
N ALA A 283 -5.30 -12.88 5.16
CA ALA A 283 -5.70 -11.68 5.90
C ALA A 283 -6.15 -12.02 7.33
N ALA A 284 -6.09 -11.03 8.22
CA ALA A 284 -6.58 -11.13 9.59
C ALA A 284 -8.10 -11.28 9.65
N SER A 285 -8.82 -10.67 8.70
CA SER A 285 -10.27 -10.84 8.48
C SER A 285 -10.70 -10.18 7.17
N LEU A 286 -11.95 -10.40 6.73
CA LEU A 286 -12.43 -9.76 5.49
C LEU A 286 -12.65 -8.26 5.71
N HIS A 287 -13.05 -7.87 6.93
CA HIS A 287 -13.09 -6.49 7.36
C HIS A 287 -11.74 -5.79 7.15
N SER A 288 -10.61 -6.41 7.51
CA SER A 288 -9.28 -5.81 7.32
C SER A 288 -8.90 -5.56 5.85
N LEU A 289 -9.51 -6.27 4.89
CA LEU A 289 -9.30 -6.07 3.46
C LEU A 289 -10.24 -5.04 2.82
N ILE A 290 -11.39 -4.78 3.45
CA ILE A 290 -12.46 -3.98 2.86
C ILE A 290 -12.59 -2.60 3.54
N ALA A 291 -12.48 -2.56 4.88
CA ALA A 291 -12.94 -1.43 5.68
C ALA A 291 -12.18 -0.12 5.44
N ASP A 292 -10.92 -0.21 5.01
CA ASP A 292 -10.10 0.97 4.72
C ASP A 292 -10.35 1.58 3.33
N GLY A 293 -11.14 0.90 2.49
CA GLY A 293 -11.48 1.35 1.15
C GLY A 293 -10.34 1.26 0.12
N HIS A 294 -9.15 0.75 0.49
CA HIS A 294 -8.03 0.64 -0.44
C HIS A 294 -8.25 -0.50 -1.43
N TYR A 295 -7.93 -0.23 -2.69
CA TYR A 295 -7.94 -1.23 -3.76
C TYR A 295 -6.82 -2.26 -3.53
N ARG A 296 -7.15 -3.53 -3.67
CA ARG A 296 -6.19 -4.64 -3.61
C ARG A 296 -6.47 -5.60 -4.76
N ALA A 297 -5.50 -5.73 -5.67
CA ALA A 297 -5.68 -6.55 -6.86
C ALA A 297 -5.78 -8.05 -6.53
N THR A 298 -6.60 -8.76 -7.29
CA THR A 298 -6.53 -10.23 -7.42
C THR A 298 -5.92 -10.61 -8.77
N SER A 299 -5.65 -11.89 -8.96
CA SER A 299 -5.06 -12.41 -10.20
C SER A 299 -5.83 -13.64 -10.71
N LEU A 300 -7.17 -13.62 -10.60
CA LEU A 300 -8.02 -14.72 -11.04
C LEU A 300 -8.22 -14.70 -12.56
N GLY A 301 -8.24 -13.51 -13.15
CA GLY A 301 -8.52 -13.32 -14.55
C GLY A 301 -10.02 -13.20 -14.87
N ARG A 302 -10.29 -12.54 -15.99
CA ARG A 302 -11.64 -12.16 -16.46
C ARG A 302 -12.60 -13.35 -16.55
N ASP A 303 -12.15 -14.47 -17.11
CA ASP A 303 -13.02 -15.62 -17.35
C ASP A 303 -13.45 -16.30 -16.06
N SER A 304 -12.62 -16.28 -15.01
CA SER A 304 -12.99 -16.77 -13.68
C SER A 304 -14.07 -15.90 -13.04
N TRP A 305 -14.02 -14.59 -13.18
CA TRP A 305 -15.10 -13.72 -12.70
C TRP A 305 -16.40 -13.95 -13.48
N LYS A 306 -16.30 -14.08 -14.81
CA LYS A 306 -17.44 -14.39 -15.68
C LYS A 306 -18.07 -15.74 -15.37
N SER A 307 -17.28 -16.73 -14.95
CA SER A 307 -17.79 -18.08 -14.65
C SER A 307 -18.77 -18.09 -13.47
N LEU A 308 -18.80 -17.08 -12.61
CA LEU A 308 -19.83 -16.96 -11.55
C LEU A 308 -21.24 -16.76 -12.13
N LEU A 309 -21.37 -15.99 -13.22
CA LEU A 309 -22.65 -15.69 -13.87
C LEU A 309 -22.91 -16.55 -15.13
N GLY A 310 -21.91 -17.26 -15.64
CA GLY A 310 -22.04 -18.22 -16.73
C GLY A 310 -22.38 -17.54 -18.07
N SER A 311 -23.34 -18.08 -18.82
CA SER A 311 -23.74 -17.53 -20.13
C SER A 311 -24.35 -16.12 -20.06
N GLN A 312 -24.88 -15.72 -18.89
CA GLN A 312 -25.41 -14.37 -18.66
C GLN A 312 -24.30 -13.34 -18.39
N SER A 313 -23.04 -13.78 -18.28
CA SER A 313 -21.92 -12.89 -18.00
C SER A 313 -21.52 -12.07 -19.23
N SER A 314 -21.50 -10.75 -19.08
CA SER A 314 -20.89 -9.86 -20.06
C SER A 314 -20.05 -8.81 -19.33
N LEU A 315 -18.88 -8.56 -19.88
CA LEU A 315 -17.97 -7.51 -19.46
C LEU A 315 -17.55 -6.78 -20.73
N GLN A 316 -17.23 -5.49 -20.59
CA GLN A 316 -16.63 -4.72 -21.67
C GLN A 316 -15.25 -5.31 -22.03
N LEU A 317 -14.75 -5.05 -23.24
CA LEU A 317 -13.64 -5.84 -23.80
C LEU A 317 -12.27 -5.45 -23.23
N ASN A 318 -12.13 -4.22 -22.76
CA ASN A 318 -10.88 -3.64 -22.29
C ASN A 318 -10.92 -3.42 -20.76
N CYS A 319 -9.76 -3.20 -20.11
CA CYS A 319 -9.62 -3.10 -18.64
C CYS A 319 -10.14 -4.31 -17.82
N ASN A 320 -9.34 -4.79 -16.87
CA ASN A 320 -9.74 -5.87 -15.95
C ASN A 320 -9.32 -5.54 -14.51
N ARG A 321 -9.93 -4.53 -13.91
CA ARG A 321 -9.65 -4.15 -12.51
C ARG A 321 -10.35 -5.11 -11.56
N GLU A 322 -9.72 -6.23 -11.28
CA GLU A 322 -10.21 -7.24 -10.34
C GLU A 322 -9.64 -7.08 -8.93
N GLY A 323 -10.44 -7.43 -7.93
CA GLY A 323 -10.00 -7.57 -6.55
C GLY A 323 -10.94 -6.94 -5.52
N PHE A 324 -10.35 -6.45 -4.42
CA PHE A 324 -11.07 -5.82 -3.31
C PHE A 324 -11.14 -4.31 -3.50
N ASN A 325 -12.29 -3.72 -3.18
CA ASN A 325 -12.56 -2.28 -3.36
C ASN A 325 -12.22 -1.78 -4.79
N SER A 326 -12.56 -2.56 -5.81
CA SER A 326 -12.39 -2.19 -7.21
C SER A 326 -13.34 -1.03 -7.55
N ASP A 327 -12.77 0.19 -7.63
CA ASP A 327 -13.49 1.42 -7.93
C ASP A 327 -13.16 1.89 -9.36
N GLY A 328 -14.12 1.79 -10.27
CA GLY A 328 -14.05 2.37 -11.61
C GLY A 328 -14.87 3.65 -11.71
N ALA A 329 -14.84 4.52 -10.71
CA ALA A 329 -15.56 5.79 -10.59
C ALA A 329 -17.11 5.71 -10.66
N ILE A 330 -17.67 5.11 -11.71
CA ILE A 330 -19.09 4.88 -11.99
C ILE A 330 -19.51 3.47 -11.53
N VAL A 331 -18.67 2.47 -11.80
CA VAL A 331 -18.94 1.07 -11.45
C VAL A 331 -17.97 0.63 -10.36
N LYS A 332 -18.51 0.19 -9.22
CA LYS A 332 -17.72 -0.15 -8.04
C LYS A 332 -18.15 -1.48 -7.48
N THR A 333 -17.18 -2.25 -7.01
CA THR A 333 -17.44 -3.49 -6.28
C THR A 333 -16.49 -3.65 -5.12
N ARG A 334 -17.00 -4.19 -4.01
CA ARG A 334 -16.17 -4.49 -2.82
C ARG A 334 -15.31 -5.72 -3.02
N ILE A 335 -15.80 -6.70 -3.79
CA ILE A 335 -15.07 -7.90 -4.21
C ILE A 335 -15.55 -8.23 -5.61
N GLY A 336 -14.73 -8.02 -6.63
CA GLY A 336 -15.14 -8.25 -8.00
C GLY A 336 -14.22 -7.65 -9.05
N ILE A 337 -14.66 -7.74 -10.31
CA ILE A 337 -14.01 -7.17 -11.47
C ILE A 337 -14.80 -5.98 -12.02
N VAL A 338 -14.07 -4.95 -12.43
CA VAL A 338 -14.57 -3.81 -13.19
C VAL A 338 -13.86 -3.77 -14.55
N SER A 339 -14.61 -3.57 -15.64
CA SER A 339 -14.11 -3.53 -17.02
C SER A 339 -14.64 -2.30 -17.77
N ASN A 340 -13.96 -1.85 -18.82
CA ASN A 340 -14.40 -0.76 -19.70
C ASN A 340 -14.08 -1.05 -21.20
N GLU A 341 -14.27 -0.10 -22.11
CA GLU A 341 -13.88 -0.26 -23.53
C GLU A 341 -12.61 0.55 -23.88
N GLY A 342 -11.90 1.12 -22.90
CA GLY A 342 -10.74 2.00 -23.09
C GLY A 342 -9.38 1.28 -23.07
N SER A 343 -8.40 1.76 -23.83
CA SER A 343 -7.06 1.18 -23.96
C SER A 343 -6.04 1.64 -22.90
N ASP A 344 -6.49 2.35 -21.87
CA ASP A 344 -5.71 3.21 -20.97
C ASP A 344 -5.79 2.78 -19.48
N GLY A 345 -5.78 1.46 -19.24
CA GLY A 345 -5.35 0.94 -17.94
C GLY A 345 -6.35 1.04 -16.76
N CYS A 346 -7.66 1.03 -17.02
CA CYS A 346 -8.72 1.11 -15.99
C CYS A 346 -8.81 2.44 -15.21
N ASP A 347 -7.91 3.39 -15.45
CA ASP A 347 -7.96 4.73 -14.85
C ASP A 347 -8.98 5.65 -15.57
N SER A 348 -9.47 5.20 -16.71
CA SER A 348 -10.44 5.86 -17.59
C SER A 348 -11.84 5.29 -17.50
N CYS A 349 -12.27 4.83 -16.32
CA CYS A 349 -13.69 4.54 -16.13
C CYS A 349 -14.53 5.84 -16.11
N GLN A 350 -14.48 6.61 -17.20
CA GLN A 350 -15.29 7.76 -17.50
C GLN A 350 -16.00 7.49 -18.83
N CYS A 351 -17.15 6.81 -18.78
CA CYS A 351 -17.98 6.67 -19.96
C CYS A 351 -18.41 8.06 -20.46
N ARG A 352 -18.07 8.38 -21.70
CA ARG A 352 -18.53 9.61 -22.35
C ARG A 352 -19.97 9.46 -22.83
N ARG A 353 -20.87 10.32 -22.38
CA ARG A 353 -22.28 10.37 -22.77
C ARG A 353 -22.63 11.77 -23.27
N LEU A 354 -22.84 11.89 -24.58
CA LEU A 354 -23.33 13.12 -25.20
C LEU A 354 -24.86 13.06 -25.40
N ARG A 355 -25.56 14.07 -24.87
CA ARG A 355 -26.97 14.32 -25.17
C ARG A 355 -27.04 15.29 -26.33
N PHE A 356 -27.67 14.90 -27.44
CA PHE A 356 -27.76 15.75 -28.63
C PHE A 356 -29.10 16.49 -28.66
N ALA A 357 -29.03 17.77 -28.97
CA ALA A 357 -30.20 18.62 -29.17
C ALA A 357 -30.88 18.33 -30.52
N SER A 358 -32.03 18.95 -30.77
CA SER A 358 -32.73 18.82 -32.05
C SER A 358 -31.85 19.32 -33.22
N PRO A 359 -31.86 18.63 -34.38
CA PRO A 359 -31.02 19.01 -35.52
C PRO A 359 -31.53 20.27 -36.24
N PHE A 360 -30.59 21.09 -36.70
CA PHE A 360 -30.82 22.23 -37.58
C PHE A 360 -30.64 21.80 -39.04
N HIS A 361 -31.68 21.95 -39.85
CA HIS A 361 -31.63 21.61 -41.27
C HIS A 361 -31.13 22.80 -42.11
N ASN A 362 -30.46 22.52 -43.22
CA ASN A 362 -29.81 23.49 -44.11
C ASN A 362 -28.80 24.41 -43.40
N LYS A 363 -28.14 23.87 -42.36
CA LYS A 363 -27.14 24.56 -41.55
C LYS A 363 -25.90 23.69 -41.44
N ALA A 364 -24.74 24.34 -41.35
CA ALA A 364 -23.48 23.69 -41.06
C ALA A 364 -22.59 24.62 -40.22
N LEU A 365 -21.94 24.08 -39.20
CA LEU A 365 -20.89 24.80 -38.47
C LEU A 365 -19.60 24.74 -39.28
N VAL A 366 -19.02 25.90 -39.60
CA VAL A 366 -17.78 26.02 -40.38
C VAL A 366 -16.61 26.47 -39.50
N GLY A 367 -15.37 26.31 -39.97
CA GLY A 367 -14.17 26.73 -39.22
C GLY A 367 -13.71 25.77 -38.10
N HIS A 368 -14.60 24.95 -37.57
CA HIS A 368 -14.36 24.08 -36.40
C HIS A 368 -14.37 22.57 -36.72
N VAL A 369 -14.30 22.19 -38.00
CA VAL A 369 -14.35 20.77 -38.41
C VAL A 369 -13.00 20.11 -38.13
N ILE A 370 -12.98 19.18 -37.18
CA ILE A 370 -11.79 18.42 -36.78
C ILE A 370 -11.63 17.11 -37.55
N LYS A 371 -12.73 16.55 -38.08
CA LYS A 371 -12.69 15.28 -38.81
C LYS A 371 -13.78 15.23 -39.85
N ASN A 372 -13.45 14.79 -41.06
CA ASN A 372 -14.42 14.59 -42.14
C ASN A 372 -14.41 13.11 -42.54
N LEU A 373 -15.55 12.45 -42.39
CA LEU A 373 -15.75 11.03 -42.60
C LEU A 373 -16.76 10.81 -43.74
N THR A 374 -16.65 9.70 -44.43
CA THR A 374 -17.62 9.27 -45.44
C THR A 374 -18.29 7.99 -44.96
N LEU A 375 -19.61 8.01 -44.78
CA LEU A 375 -20.37 6.93 -44.15
C LEU A 375 -21.44 6.39 -45.10
N THR A 376 -21.65 5.08 -45.13
CA THR A 376 -22.70 4.45 -45.95
C THR A 376 -24.10 4.69 -45.37
N LEU A 377 -25.10 4.94 -46.22
CA LEU A 377 -26.46 5.42 -45.88
C LEU A 377 -27.29 4.52 -44.94
N GLY A 378 -26.86 3.28 -44.67
CA GLY A 378 -27.51 2.35 -43.73
C GLY A 378 -27.11 2.51 -42.25
N LEU A 379 -26.11 3.35 -41.95
CA LEU A 379 -25.55 3.54 -40.61
C LEU A 379 -25.92 4.92 -40.03
N ARG A 380 -27.22 5.26 -39.98
CA ARG A 380 -27.71 6.57 -39.48
C ARG A 380 -27.32 6.88 -38.02
N SER A 381 -26.95 5.86 -37.23
CA SER A 381 -26.38 5.99 -35.88
C SER A 381 -24.87 6.29 -35.85
N SER A 382 -24.20 6.34 -37.00
CA SER A 382 -22.74 6.38 -37.07
C SER A 382 -22.16 7.78 -36.87
N CYS A 383 -22.67 8.86 -37.47
CA CYS A 383 -22.04 10.18 -37.26
C CYS A 383 -22.11 10.66 -35.79
N ARG A 384 -23.28 10.46 -35.16
CA ARG A 384 -23.47 10.66 -33.71
C ARG A 384 -22.56 9.76 -32.87
N GLY A 385 -22.44 8.49 -33.25
CA GLY A 385 -21.56 7.53 -32.58
C GLY A 385 -20.08 7.92 -32.72
N GLN A 386 -19.65 8.31 -33.92
CA GLN A 386 -18.30 8.80 -34.20
C GLN A 386 -18.00 10.07 -33.41
N CYS A 387 -18.96 11.00 -33.30
CA CYS A 387 -18.79 12.16 -32.42
C CYS A 387 -18.68 11.76 -30.95
N THR A 388 -19.41 10.74 -30.49
CA THR A 388 -19.31 10.24 -29.11
C THR A 388 -17.97 9.55 -28.84
N LEU A 389 -17.38 8.92 -29.85
CA LEU A 389 -16.07 8.26 -29.76
C LEU A 389 -14.87 9.22 -29.92
N GLU A 390 -15.08 10.38 -30.53
CA GLU A 390 -14.03 11.38 -30.77
C GLU A 390 -14.01 12.41 -29.63
N ASP A 391 -13.06 12.30 -28.69
CA ASP A 391 -13.02 12.99 -27.39
C ASP A 391 -13.29 14.51 -27.45
N ASN A 392 -12.80 15.17 -28.50
CA ASN A 392 -12.96 16.62 -28.71
C ASN A 392 -14.27 17.00 -29.40
N CYS A 393 -15.03 16.07 -29.97
CA CYS A 393 -16.21 16.37 -30.77
C CYS A 393 -17.38 16.87 -29.90
N VAL A 394 -17.87 18.07 -30.18
CA VAL A 394 -19.02 18.69 -29.50
C VAL A 394 -20.25 18.71 -30.40
N SER A 395 -20.06 18.82 -31.71
CA SER A 395 -21.13 18.85 -32.70
C SER A 395 -20.71 18.20 -34.01
N TYR A 396 -21.66 17.99 -34.91
CA TYR A 396 -21.35 17.48 -36.25
C TYR A 396 -22.27 18.04 -37.32
N ASN A 397 -21.77 18.06 -38.55
CA ASN A 397 -22.55 18.25 -39.76
C ASN A 397 -22.72 16.92 -40.50
N ILE A 398 -23.88 16.72 -41.11
CA ILE A 398 -24.13 15.65 -42.08
C ILE A 398 -24.43 16.30 -43.42
N GLY A 399 -23.63 15.97 -44.43
CA GLY A 399 -23.80 16.44 -45.80
C GLY A 399 -24.87 15.65 -46.58
N PRO A 400 -25.25 16.15 -47.77
CA PRO A 400 -26.24 15.49 -48.61
C PRO A 400 -25.72 14.12 -49.10
N PRO A 401 -26.62 13.15 -49.34
CA PRO A 401 -26.24 11.83 -49.82
C PRO A 401 -25.74 11.84 -51.27
N ILE A 402 -24.62 11.17 -51.54
CA ILE A 402 -24.01 11.01 -52.86
C ILE A 402 -23.63 9.53 -53.03
N LYS A 403 -24.19 8.84 -54.03
CA LYS A 403 -23.88 7.42 -54.35
C LYS A 403 -23.89 6.49 -53.11
N ASP A 404 -24.97 6.54 -52.34
CA ASP A 404 -25.17 5.77 -51.10
C ASP A 404 -24.19 6.08 -49.94
N GLN A 405 -23.48 7.20 -50.01
CA GLN A 405 -22.61 7.70 -48.96
C GLN A 405 -23.02 9.11 -48.50
N VAL A 406 -22.79 9.42 -47.22
CA VAL A 406 -22.99 10.75 -46.63
C VAL A 406 -21.68 11.25 -46.02
N SER A 407 -21.42 12.54 -46.14
CA SER A 407 -20.29 13.18 -45.44
C SER A 407 -20.69 13.46 -43.99
N CYS A 408 -19.85 13.08 -43.04
CA CYS A 408 -20.01 13.33 -41.61
C CYS A 408 -18.82 14.16 -41.13
N GLN A 409 -19.07 15.39 -40.75
CA GLN A 409 -18.04 16.32 -40.30
C GLN A 409 -18.17 16.51 -38.80
N LEU A 410 -17.20 16.05 -38.04
CA LEU A 410 -17.13 16.22 -36.59
C LEU A 410 -16.47 17.56 -36.28
N SER A 411 -16.97 18.27 -35.28
CA SER A 411 -16.49 19.59 -34.91
C SER A 411 -16.21 19.68 -33.41
N ASP A 412 -15.15 20.38 -33.03
CA ASP A 412 -14.74 20.62 -31.62
C ASP A 412 -15.48 21.78 -30.95
N SER A 413 -16.42 22.40 -31.65
CA SER A 413 -17.22 23.50 -31.13
C SER A 413 -18.71 23.38 -31.44
N ASP A 414 -19.49 24.36 -31.02
CA ASP A 414 -20.93 24.47 -31.26
C ASP A 414 -21.37 25.93 -31.53
N HIS A 415 -22.65 26.08 -31.87
CA HIS A 415 -23.30 27.36 -32.12
C HIS A 415 -23.51 28.23 -30.86
N VAL A 416 -23.24 27.71 -29.66
CA VAL A 416 -23.31 28.48 -28.41
C VAL A 416 -21.96 29.18 -28.18
N GLN A 417 -20.87 28.47 -28.38
CA GLN A 417 -19.51 29.02 -28.31
C GLN A 417 -19.21 29.93 -29.49
N HIS A 418 -19.64 29.55 -30.69
CA HIS A 418 -19.38 30.28 -31.94
C HIS A 418 -20.66 30.42 -32.79
N PRO A 419 -21.58 31.35 -32.42
CA PRO A 419 -22.85 31.52 -33.11
C PRO A 419 -22.70 32.00 -34.56
N ASP A 420 -21.70 32.83 -34.84
CA ASP A 420 -21.48 33.41 -36.19
C ASP A 420 -20.98 32.37 -37.21
N ASP A 421 -20.42 31.25 -36.74
CA ASP A 421 -19.88 30.19 -37.58
C ASP A 421 -20.95 29.16 -38.00
N LEU A 422 -22.20 29.31 -37.53
CA LEU A 422 -23.33 28.49 -37.96
C LEU A 422 -23.99 29.08 -39.21
N VAL A 423 -23.46 28.71 -40.37
CA VAL A 423 -23.87 29.27 -41.66
C VAL A 423 -24.98 28.46 -42.33
N THR A 424 -25.74 29.11 -43.21
CA THR A 424 -26.71 28.45 -44.08
C THR A 424 -25.99 27.66 -45.16
N ARG A 425 -26.28 26.36 -45.26
CA ARG A 425 -25.70 25.46 -46.25
C ARG A 425 -26.75 24.44 -46.68
N GLU A 426 -27.32 24.64 -47.86
CA GLU A 426 -28.39 23.79 -48.37
C GLU A 426 -27.98 22.32 -48.47
N GLY A 427 -28.87 21.42 -48.05
CA GLY A 427 -28.65 19.97 -48.07
C GLY A 427 -27.81 19.43 -46.90
N PHE A 428 -27.28 20.29 -46.02
CA PHE A 428 -26.60 19.87 -44.79
C PHE A 428 -27.54 19.86 -43.59
N MET A 429 -27.22 19.03 -42.60
CA MET A 429 -27.86 19.01 -41.29
C MET A 429 -26.80 19.16 -40.21
N TYR A 430 -27.00 20.11 -39.29
CA TYR A 430 -26.13 20.37 -38.16
C TYR A 430 -26.79 19.90 -36.86
N GLN A 431 -26.03 19.26 -35.98
CA GLN A 431 -26.52 18.86 -34.66
C GLN A 431 -25.43 19.01 -33.60
N SER A 432 -25.76 19.69 -32.51
CA SER A 432 -24.87 19.88 -31.35
C SER A 432 -25.26 19.00 -30.17
N SER A 433 -24.28 18.72 -29.31
CA SER A 433 -24.52 18.16 -27.99
C SER A 433 -24.82 19.26 -26.95
N GLU A 434 -25.44 18.90 -25.83
CA GLU A 434 -25.46 19.71 -24.61
C GLU A 434 -24.01 19.87 -24.13
N ASN A 435 -23.46 21.07 -24.31
CA ASN A 435 -22.05 21.33 -24.05
C ASN A 435 -21.83 22.04 -22.72
N VAL A 436 -21.38 21.29 -21.71
CA VAL A 436 -21.07 21.85 -20.39
C VAL A 436 -19.77 22.65 -20.43
N CYS A 437 -18.86 22.32 -21.35
CA CYS A 437 -17.59 23.01 -21.52
C CYS A 437 -17.73 24.45 -22.04
N SER A 438 -18.88 24.84 -22.63
CA SER A 438 -19.14 26.23 -23.05
C SER A 438 -19.07 27.25 -21.89
N SER A 439 -19.23 26.78 -20.65
CA SER A 439 -19.10 27.60 -19.44
C SER A 439 -17.66 27.77 -18.92
N ASN A 440 -16.67 27.17 -19.59
CA ASN A 440 -15.26 27.11 -19.20
C ASN A 440 -15.03 26.62 -17.75
N PRO A 441 -15.47 25.40 -17.39
CA PRO A 441 -15.44 24.93 -16.00
C PRO A 441 -14.05 24.50 -15.50
N CYS A 442 -13.08 24.29 -16.40
CA CYS A 442 -11.72 23.87 -16.09
C CYS A 442 -10.81 25.09 -15.84
N LEU A 443 -9.94 25.01 -14.84
CA LEU A 443 -9.04 26.11 -14.46
C LEU A 443 -7.74 26.07 -15.26
N HIS A 444 -6.98 27.18 -15.24
CA HIS A 444 -5.66 27.27 -15.86
C HIS A 444 -5.63 27.03 -17.37
N ASN A 445 -6.73 27.32 -18.07
CA ASN A 445 -6.85 27.15 -19.52
C ASN A 445 -6.60 25.70 -19.99
N THR A 446 -6.85 24.72 -19.13
CA THR A 446 -6.71 23.30 -19.44
C THR A 446 -7.87 22.80 -20.30
N THR A 447 -7.62 21.79 -21.14
CA THR A 447 -8.62 21.21 -22.03
C THR A 447 -9.83 20.64 -21.27
N CYS A 448 -11.03 21.05 -21.70
CA CYS A 448 -12.30 20.52 -21.21
C CYS A 448 -12.88 19.56 -22.25
N LEU A 449 -13.14 18.31 -21.85
CA LEU A 449 -13.80 17.31 -22.68
C LEU A 449 -15.27 17.18 -22.28
N ASN A 450 -16.18 17.36 -23.24
CA ASN A 450 -17.63 17.30 -23.00
C ASN A 450 -18.14 15.85 -22.91
N GLY A 451 -19.13 15.62 -22.04
CA GLY A 451 -19.84 14.33 -21.90
C GLY A 451 -19.24 13.34 -20.91
N TYR A 452 -18.16 13.66 -20.20
CA TYR A 452 -17.52 12.73 -19.25
C TYR A 452 -17.98 12.97 -17.81
N THR A 453 -17.94 11.94 -16.96
CA THR A 453 -18.37 11.98 -15.54
C THR A 453 -19.86 12.29 -15.32
N GLU A 454 -20.34 12.18 -14.07
CA GLU A 454 -21.71 12.56 -13.70
C GLU A 454 -22.02 14.04 -13.91
N LYS A 455 -21.00 14.88 -14.06
CA LYS A 455 -21.14 16.34 -14.25
C LYS A 455 -21.21 16.76 -15.72
N GLY A 456 -21.03 15.84 -16.65
CA GLY A 456 -21.07 16.09 -18.08
C GLY A 456 -19.81 16.71 -18.69
N TYR A 457 -18.68 16.79 -17.96
CA TYR A 457 -17.37 17.15 -18.50
C TYR A 457 -16.19 16.53 -17.71
N LEU A 458 -15.01 16.49 -18.34
CA LEU A 458 -13.71 16.14 -17.75
C LEU A 458 -12.68 17.22 -18.07
N CYS A 459 -11.87 17.63 -17.09
CA CYS A 459 -10.72 18.49 -17.32
C CYS A 459 -9.44 17.66 -17.44
N LEU A 460 -8.70 17.81 -18.55
CA LEU A 460 -7.39 17.22 -18.72
C LEU A 460 -6.35 18.13 -18.08
N CYS A 461 -5.89 17.76 -16.89
CA CYS A 461 -4.96 18.58 -16.15
C CYS A 461 -3.56 18.54 -16.75
N GLN A 462 -2.93 19.71 -16.85
CA GLN A 462 -1.54 19.82 -17.26
C GLN A 462 -0.62 19.14 -16.23
N PHE A 463 0.56 18.67 -16.68
CA PHE A 463 1.54 18.02 -15.83
C PHE A 463 1.79 18.82 -14.53
N GLY A 464 1.73 18.12 -13.40
CA GLY A 464 1.83 18.73 -12.08
C GLY A 464 0.50 19.20 -11.49
N TYR A 465 -0.64 19.09 -12.20
CA TYR A 465 -1.99 19.41 -11.68
C TYR A 465 -2.93 18.20 -11.72
N THR A 466 -3.80 18.09 -10.71
CA THR A 466 -4.81 17.03 -10.55
C THR A 466 -6.11 17.60 -9.94
N GLY A 467 -7.10 16.72 -9.74
CA GLY A 467 -8.41 17.10 -9.18
C GLY A 467 -9.43 17.51 -10.23
N LYS A 468 -10.72 17.52 -9.85
CA LYS A 468 -11.87 17.58 -10.79
C LYS A 468 -11.94 18.82 -11.69
N LYS A 469 -11.26 19.92 -11.33
CA LYS A 469 -11.16 21.17 -12.10
C LYS A 469 -9.70 21.59 -12.33
N CYS A 470 -8.75 20.66 -12.17
CA CYS A 470 -7.31 20.91 -12.27
C CYS A 470 -6.81 21.98 -11.30
N LYS A 471 -7.29 21.89 -10.05
CA LYS A 471 -6.96 22.82 -8.95
C LYS A 471 -5.83 22.30 -8.06
N ILE A 472 -5.66 20.99 -7.96
CA ILE A 472 -4.71 20.32 -7.05
C ILE A 472 -3.38 20.14 -7.81
N ALA A 473 -2.23 20.01 -7.14
CA ALA A 473 -0.93 19.74 -7.79
C ALA A 473 -0.34 18.39 -7.35
N ASN A 474 0.30 17.58 -8.23
CA ASN A 474 0.74 16.19 -7.91
C ASN A 474 2.02 15.71 -8.62
N ILE A 475 2.90 14.97 -7.91
CA ILE A 475 4.24 14.45 -8.30
C ILE A 475 4.39 12.99 -7.76
N ASP A 476 4.89 12.03 -8.59
CA ASP A 476 5.46 10.65 -8.33
C ASP A 476 4.63 9.35 -8.58
N LEU A 477 5.24 8.35 -9.29
CA LEU A 477 4.82 6.93 -9.39
C LEU A 477 5.99 5.93 -9.76
N THR A 478 6.74 5.39 -8.77
CA THR A 478 7.47 4.08 -8.84
C THR A 478 7.63 3.42 -7.45
N ARG A 479 6.59 3.41 -6.60
CA ARG A 479 6.74 2.95 -5.19
C ARG A 479 5.54 2.17 -4.66
N TYR A 480 5.38 0.87 -5.01
CA TYR A 480 4.30 0.08 -4.38
C TYR A 480 4.53 -1.40 -4.03
N ILE A 481 5.68 -2.05 -4.29
CA ILE A 481 5.87 -3.46 -3.83
C ILE A 481 7.17 -3.72 -3.02
N PHE A 482 8.05 -2.73 -2.80
CA PHE A 482 9.35 -2.99 -2.14
C PHE A 482 9.58 -2.32 -0.77
N ASP A 483 8.64 -1.53 -0.24
CA ASP A 483 8.92 -0.62 0.88
C ASP A 483 8.49 -1.07 2.28
N GLU A 484 7.57 -2.03 2.44
CA GLU A 484 7.07 -2.34 3.80
C GLU A 484 8.00 -3.29 4.57
N TYR A 485 8.57 -4.30 3.89
CA TYR A 485 9.49 -5.26 4.49
C TYR A 485 10.92 -4.71 4.63
N LEU A 486 11.42 -3.96 3.64
CA LEU A 486 12.80 -3.46 3.65
C LEU A 486 13.01 -2.27 4.59
N MET A 487 12.02 -1.41 4.80
CA MET A 487 12.17 -0.29 5.74
C MET A 487 12.36 -0.73 7.20
N SER A 488 12.03 -1.98 7.55
CA SER A 488 12.26 -2.54 8.89
C SER A 488 13.72 -2.94 9.15
N GLU A 489 14.51 -3.16 8.10
CA GLU A 489 15.89 -3.66 8.21
C GLU A 489 16.95 -2.54 8.12
N GLY A 490 16.50 -1.29 7.98
CA GLY A 490 17.34 -0.09 8.05
C GLY A 490 18.21 0.16 6.81
N ASN A 491 19.19 1.04 6.95
CA ASN A 491 20.13 1.37 5.88
C ASN A 491 21.12 0.21 5.67
N ARG A 492 21.08 -0.46 4.53
CA ARG A 492 21.96 -1.61 4.22
C ARG A 492 21.93 -1.97 2.74
N ALA A 493 22.73 -2.96 2.36
CA ALA A 493 22.60 -3.62 1.07
C ALA A 493 21.38 -4.55 1.01
N TYR A 494 20.58 -4.40 -0.03
CA TYR A 494 19.45 -5.26 -0.37
C TYR A 494 19.74 -6.00 -1.67
N SER A 495 19.40 -7.28 -1.72
CA SER A 495 19.52 -8.08 -2.94
C SER A 495 18.44 -7.68 -3.95
N LEU A 496 18.77 -6.77 -4.86
CA LEU A 496 17.87 -6.32 -5.93
C LEU A 496 17.97 -7.26 -7.13
N LYS A 497 16.84 -7.55 -7.78
CA LYS A 497 16.82 -8.27 -9.07
C LYS A 497 16.96 -7.25 -10.20
N LEU A 498 18.11 -7.26 -10.88
CA LEU A 498 18.44 -6.32 -11.96
C LEU A 498 18.66 -7.14 -13.24
N GLY A 499 17.56 -7.46 -13.93
CA GLY A 499 17.56 -8.44 -15.02
C GLY A 499 17.66 -9.88 -14.49
N PRO A 500 18.48 -10.76 -15.10
CA PRO A 500 18.61 -12.16 -14.68
C PRO A 500 19.45 -12.35 -13.40
N ALA A 501 20.17 -11.32 -12.95
CA ALA A 501 21.07 -11.37 -11.80
C ALA A 501 20.48 -10.67 -10.58
N SER A 502 20.76 -11.22 -9.40
CA SER A 502 20.50 -10.56 -8.12
C SER A 502 21.80 -9.95 -7.57
N LEU A 503 21.77 -8.67 -7.22
CA LEU A 503 22.93 -7.94 -6.74
C LEU A 503 22.60 -7.23 -5.42
N PRO A 504 23.45 -7.33 -4.38
CA PRO A 504 23.32 -6.52 -3.19
C PRO A 504 23.65 -5.05 -3.51
N VAL A 505 22.65 -4.19 -3.40
CA VAL A 505 22.73 -2.74 -3.62
C VAL A 505 22.33 -2.02 -2.34
N TYR A 506 23.15 -1.09 -1.89
CA TYR A 506 22.85 -0.25 -0.75
C TYR A 506 21.61 0.59 -1.02
N CYS A 507 20.59 0.40 -0.19
CA CYS A 507 19.43 1.26 -0.17
C CYS A 507 19.38 1.99 1.17
N HIS A 508 19.12 3.29 1.09
CA HIS A 508 19.00 4.14 2.25
C HIS A 508 17.51 4.31 2.59
N MET A 509 17.12 3.73 3.72
CA MET A 509 15.73 3.55 4.16
C MET A 509 15.30 4.61 5.20
N SER A 510 16.11 5.65 5.37
CA SER A 510 15.84 6.80 6.24
C SER A 510 15.97 8.11 5.44
N SER A 511 15.71 9.26 6.07
CA SER A 511 15.81 10.56 5.39
C SER A 511 17.25 10.88 4.96
N LEU A 512 17.44 11.44 3.76
CA LEU A 512 18.72 11.95 3.23
C LEU A 512 18.73 13.47 3.11
N GLY A 513 18.92 14.17 4.23
CA GLY A 513 19.05 15.63 4.23
C GLY A 513 17.93 16.31 3.43
N ALA A 514 18.29 17.15 2.46
CA ALA A 514 17.34 17.86 1.61
C ALA A 514 16.55 16.94 0.63
N CYS A 515 17.01 15.72 0.39
CA CYS A 515 16.26 14.76 -0.44
C CYS A 515 15.03 14.20 0.28
N GLY A 516 15.03 14.18 1.62
CA GLY A 516 13.92 13.65 2.41
C GLY A 516 13.64 12.16 2.14
N GLY A 517 12.44 11.68 2.50
CA GLY A 517 11.93 10.36 2.12
C GLY A 517 12.72 9.15 2.65
N ALA A 518 12.42 7.98 2.13
CA ALA A 518 13.12 6.72 2.37
C ALA A 518 12.99 5.82 1.13
N GLY A 519 13.88 4.82 0.98
CA GLY A 519 13.88 3.94 -0.19
C GLY A 519 14.79 4.43 -1.32
N TRP A 520 15.82 5.19 -0.98
CA TRP A 520 16.82 5.66 -1.95
C TRP A 520 17.73 4.52 -2.39
N THR A 521 17.77 4.22 -3.67
CA THR A 521 18.58 3.14 -4.23
C THR A 521 19.90 3.69 -4.76
N LEU A 522 21.04 3.18 -4.28
CA LEU A 522 22.35 3.63 -4.74
C LEU A 522 22.57 3.27 -6.21
N VAL A 523 23.11 4.21 -6.97
CA VAL A 523 23.43 4.03 -8.39
C VAL A 523 24.93 4.09 -8.63
N MET A 524 25.57 5.14 -8.12
CA MET A 524 26.97 5.43 -8.40
C MET A 524 27.62 6.15 -7.22
N LYS A 525 28.90 5.87 -7.00
CA LYS A 525 29.77 6.60 -6.07
C LYS A 525 31.02 7.04 -6.82
N ILE A 526 31.35 8.32 -6.72
CA ILE A 526 32.39 8.98 -7.52
C ILE A 526 33.38 9.65 -6.58
N ASP A 527 34.65 9.31 -6.71
CA ASP A 527 35.71 9.95 -5.94
C ASP A 527 36.32 11.07 -6.78
N GLY A 528 36.10 12.33 -6.39
CA GLY A 528 36.55 13.50 -7.14
C GLY A 528 38.07 13.60 -7.33
N THR A 529 38.84 12.78 -6.60
CA THR A 529 40.30 12.67 -6.75
C THR A 529 40.73 11.68 -7.83
N LYS A 530 39.81 10.86 -8.34
CA LYS A 530 40.07 9.80 -9.33
C LYS A 530 39.45 10.13 -10.69
N ARG A 531 40.10 9.65 -11.74
CA ARG A 531 39.67 9.84 -13.14
C ARG A 531 38.65 8.80 -13.63
N THR A 532 38.24 7.84 -12.80
CA THR A 532 37.37 6.71 -13.18
C THR A 532 36.08 7.17 -13.86
N PHE A 533 35.40 8.14 -13.25
CA PHE A 533 34.15 8.70 -13.77
C PHE A 533 34.34 10.10 -14.38
N HIS A 534 35.48 10.32 -15.04
CA HIS A 534 35.70 11.51 -15.88
C HIS A 534 34.54 11.73 -16.85
N TYR A 535 34.28 12.98 -17.26
CA TYR A 535 33.18 13.31 -18.19
C TYR A 535 33.17 12.39 -19.43
N ASP A 536 34.32 12.21 -20.07
CA ASP A 536 34.47 11.36 -21.27
C ASP A 536 34.60 9.85 -20.99
N SER A 537 34.45 9.42 -19.73
CA SER A 537 34.54 8.00 -19.40
C SER A 537 33.40 7.22 -20.07
N ASN A 538 33.76 6.10 -20.70
CA ASN A 538 32.78 5.16 -21.28
C ASN A 538 31.78 4.64 -20.23
N TYR A 539 32.12 4.71 -18.93
CA TYR A 539 31.19 4.36 -17.86
C TYR A 539 29.92 5.23 -17.82
N TRP A 540 29.85 6.37 -18.50
CA TRP A 540 28.59 7.13 -18.60
C TRP A 540 27.66 6.60 -19.71
N SER A 541 28.24 6.03 -20.77
CA SER A 541 27.53 5.62 -21.99
C SER A 541 27.44 4.11 -22.20
N ASP A 542 28.15 3.31 -21.40
CA ASP A 542 28.09 1.85 -21.44
C ASP A 542 27.18 1.25 -20.34
N LYS A 543 26.88 -0.04 -20.47
CA LYS A 543 26.16 -0.83 -19.46
C LYS A 543 27.10 -1.74 -18.67
N ASN A 544 28.36 -1.34 -18.53
CA ASN A 544 29.34 -2.06 -17.73
C ASN A 544 29.27 -1.61 -16.27
N SER A 545 29.45 -2.56 -15.35
CA SER A 545 29.58 -2.28 -13.93
C SER A 545 31.03 -1.97 -13.55
N PHE A 546 31.21 -1.20 -12.48
CA PHE A 546 32.53 -0.93 -11.89
C PHE A 546 32.47 -1.14 -10.39
N ASN A 547 33.42 -1.91 -9.84
CA ASN A 547 33.55 -2.18 -8.41
C ASN A 547 32.23 -2.50 -7.69
N LEU A 548 31.51 -3.53 -8.16
CA LEU A 548 30.25 -4.00 -7.56
C LEU A 548 30.28 -4.17 -6.03
N PRO A 549 31.37 -4.65 -5.39
CA PRO A 549 31.44 -4.71 -3.93
C PRO A 549 31.25 -3.35 -3.24
N GLY A 550 31.68 -2.25 -3.88
CA GLY A 550 31.44 -0.90 -3.39
C GLY A 550 29.95 -0.53 -3.33
N GLY A 551 29.09 -1.21 -4.07
CA GLY A 551 27.64 -1.03 -4.00
C GLY A 551 26.99 -1.56 -2.73
N LYS A 552 27.70 -2.34 -1.89
CA LYS A 552 27.12 -2.94 -0.67
C LYS A 552 27.09 -1.97 0.52
N THR A 553 27.71 -0.82 0.38
CA THR A 553 27.94 0.16 1.45
C THR A 553 27.47 1.55 1.02
N GLY A 554 27.01 2.35 1.98
CA GLY A 554 26.53 3.70 1.74
C GLY A 554 27.66 4.72 1.63
N PHE A 555 27.95 5.41 2.73
CA PHE A 555 28.75 6.65 2.78
C PHE A 555 30.26 6.46 2.97
N ASP A 556 30.82 5.42 2.34
CA ASP A 556 32.28 5.23 2.28
C ASP A 556 32.90 5.87 1.02
N SER A 557 34.22 5.77 0.91
CA SER A 557 35.00 6.36 -0.19
C SER A 557 35.33 5.36 -1.32
N GLN A 558 34.57 4.26 -1.44
CA GLN A 558 34.77 3.28 -2.51
C GLN A 558 33.93 3.65 -3.73
N GLU A 559 34.58 3.92 -4.87
CA GLU A 559 33.90 4.19 -6.14
C GLU A 559 33.08 2.98 -6.59
N THR A 560 31.91 3.18 -7.21
CA THR A 560 31.10 2.09 -7.78
C THR A 560 30.21 2.59 -8.88
N LYS A 561 29.92 1.74 -9.86
CA LYS A 561 28.82 1.88 -10.84
C LYS A 561 28.02 0.59 -10.86
N LEU A 562 26.73 0.70 -10.54
CA LEU A 562 25.84 -0.44 -10.37
C LEU A 562 24.87 -0.59 -11.55
N PRO A 563 24.33 -1.80 -11.79
CA PRO A 563 23.31 -2.01 -12.82
C PRO A 563 22.03 -1.18 -12.63
N THR A 564 21.77 -0.66 -11.43
CA THR A 564 20.71 0.32 -11.17
C THR A 564 20.87 1.60 -12.00
N TYR A 565 22.06 1.89 -12.54
CA TYR A 565 22.28 3.03 -13.45
C TYR A 565 21.50 2.91 -14.76
N TRP A 566 21.32 1.70 -15.29
CA TRP A 566 20.73 1.48 -16.62
C TRP A 566 19.47 0.61 -16.63
N ASN A 567 19.10 0.01 -15.48
CA ASN A 567 17.97 -0.92 -15.36
C ASN A 567 16.88 -0.46 -14.39
N THR A 568 16.92 0.77 -13.89
CA THR A 568 16.00 1.23 -12.84
C THR A 568 15.35 2.56 -13.22
N PRO A 569 14.04 2.57 -13.53
CA PRO A 569 13.25 3.78 -13.67
C PRO A 569 13.15 4.51 -12.34
N PHE A 570 12.99 5.83 -12.40
CA PHE A 570 12.87 6.67 -11.22
C PHE A 570 12.10 7.94 -11.55
N SER A 571 11.57 8.59 -10.51
CA SER A 571 11.00 9.95 -10.59
C SER A 571 11.86 10.99 -9.87
N LYS A 572 12.83 10.55 -9.04
CA LYS A 572 13.74 11.44 -8.30
C LYS A 572 15.17 10.95 -8.32
N ILE A 573 16.11 11.91 -8.34
CA ILE A 573 17.54 11.70 -8.18
C ILE A 573 18.00 12.46 -6.94
N CYS A 574 18.62 11.78 -5.98
CA CYS A 574 19.29 12.42 -4.84
C CYS A 574 20.80 12.44 -5.08
N LEU A 575 21.35 13.64 -5.13
CA LEU A 575 22.77 13.90 -5.25
C LEU A 575 23.33 14.23 -3.88
N GLY A 576 24.37 13.53 -3.46
CA GLY A 576 25.09 13.78 -2.22
C GLY A 576 26.55 14.08 -2.50
N MET A 577 27.13 15.04 -1.79
CA MET A 577 28.58 15.25 -1.76
C MET A 577 29.07 15.24 -0.32
N LYS A 578 30.19 14.56 -0.11
CA LYS A 578 30.97 14.63 1.12
C LYS A 578 32.22 15.45 0.85
N VAL A 579 32.29 16.60 1.51
CA VAL A 579 33.48 17.44 1.57
C VAL A 579 33.98 17.38 3.01
N ASP A 580 35.25 17.00 3.18
CA ASP A 580 35.83 16.66 4.48
C ASP A 580 34.98 15.61 5.24
N HIS A 581 34.30 16.04 6.32
CA HIS A 581 33.44 15.20 7.16
C HIS A 581 31.95 15.57 7.06
N GLN A 582 31.58 16.53 6.22
CA GLN A 582 30.21 17.00 6.08
C GLN A 582 29.55 16.42 4.84
N PHE A 583 28.30 15.99 4.98
CA PHE A 583 27.47 15.48 3.90
C PHE A 583 26.38 16.47 3.59
N ASN A 584 26.32 16.92 2.35
CA ASN A 584 25.25 17.76 1.84
C ASN A 584 24.55 17.03 0.71
N PHE A 585 23.23 17.21 0.63
CA PHE A 585 22.37 16.52 -0.32
C PHE A 585 21.48 17.52 -1.03
N THR A 586 21.14 17.24 -2.29
CA THR A 586 20.11 17.93 -3.06
C THR A 586 19.34 16.95 -3.93
N VAL A 587 18.08 17.27 -4.24
CA VAL A 587 17.19 16.40 -5.02
C VAL A 587 16.83 17.05 -6.35
N ILE A 588 16.85 16.25 -7.41
CA ILE A 588 16.32 16.59 -8.73
C ILE A 588 15.06 15.74 -8.94
N ASN A 589 13.92 16.39 -9.11
CA ASN A 589 12.68 15.71 -9.52
C ASN A 589 12.71 15.56 -11.05
N ARG A 590 12.92 14.35 -11.53
CA ARG A 590 13.00 14.04 -12.96
C ARG A 590 12.59 12.58 -13.18
N GLU A 591 11.61 12.39 -14.04
CA GLU A 591 11.19 11.07 -14.49
C GLU A 591 12.03 10.61 -15.68
N ALA A 592 12.56 9.39 -15.60
CA ALA A 592 13.27 8.73 -16.68
C ALA A 592 13.28 7.21 -16.50
N GLU A 593 13.42 6.48 -17.61
CA GLU A 593 13.55 5.01 -17.61
C GLU A 593 14.83 4.52 -16.92
N SER A 594 15.89 5.35 -16.89
CA SER A 594 17.15 5.12 -16.18
C SER A 594 18.08 6.34 -16.28
N LEU A 595 19.17 6.37 -15.48
CA LEU A 595 20.18 7.42 -15.59
C LEU A 595 20.98 7.27 -16.89
N TYR A 596 21.18 6.04 -17.33
CA TYR A 596 21.72 5.72 -18.65
C TYR A 596 20.92 6.39 -19.78
N SER A 597 19.58 6.23 -19.82
CA SER A 597 18.76 6.85 -20.88
C SER A 597 18.77 8.37 -20.84
N LEU A 598 19.10 8.97 -19.69
CA LEU A 598 19.17 10.41 -19.51
C LEU A 598 20.54 11.00 -19.87
N ILE A 599 21.60 10.20 -19.83
CA ILE A 599 23.00 10.67 -19.96
C ILE A 599 23.71 10.10 -21.19
N ALA A 600 23.49 8.83 -21.53
CA ALA A 600 24.33 8.05 -22.45
C ALA A 600 24.35 8.56 -23.90
N ASP A 601 23.30 9.25 -24.34
CA ASP A 601 23.23 9.84 -25.69
C ASP A 601 24.05 11.13 -25.83
N GLY A 602 24.61 11.64 -24.73
CA GLY A 602 25.41 12.86 -24.72
C GLY A 602 24.62 14.15 -24.90
N ASN A 603 23.30 14.08 -25.07
CA ASN A 603 22.47 15.26 -25.30
C ASN A 603 22.31 16.07 -24.01
N TYR A 604 22.43 17.39 -24.11
CA TYR A 604 22.17 18.30 -23.01
C TYR A 604 20.68 18.30 -22.62
N ARG A 605 20.41 18.29 -21.31
CA ARG A 605 19.07 18.42 -20.75
C ARG A 605 19.13 19.30 -19.52
N ASN A 606 18.38 20.40 -19.53
CA ASN A 606 18.42 21.36 -18.44
C ASN A 606 17.79 20.84 -17.12
N THR A 607 18.23 21.44 -16.01
CA THR A 607 17.54 21.39 -14.71
C THR A 607 17.05 22.78 -14.32
N SER A 608 16.38 22.89 -13.17
CA SER A 608 15.89 24.16 -12.62
C SER A 608 16.24 24.28 -11.13
N LEU A 609 17.42 23.79 -10.72
CA LEU A 609 17.86 23.83 -9.32
C LEU A 609 18.38 25.21 -8.93
N ALA A 610 18.89 25.99 -9.89
CA ALA A 610 19.59 27.25 -9.69
C ALA A 610 20.90 27.13 -8.89
N ARG A 611 21.71 28.18 -9.02
CA ARG A 611 23.08 28.28 -8.52
C ARG A 611 23.24 27.96 -7.03
N ASP A 612 22.42 28.55 -6.17
CA ASP A 612 22.56 28.39 -4.71
C ASP A 612 22.33 26.95 -4.26
N THR A 613 21.44 26.22 -4.93
CA THR A 613 21.19 24.80 -4.67
C THR A 613 22.39 23.94 -5.03
N TRP A 614 23.04 24.22 -6.17
CA TRP A 614 24.29 23.56 -6.54
C TRP A 614 25.41 23.90 -5.55
N LYS A 615 25.52 25.15 -5.11
CA LYS A 615 26.48 25.57 -4.08
C LYS A 615 26.24 24.89 -2.73
N ALA A 616 24.99 24.63 -2.36
CA ALA A 616 24.65 23.95 -1.11
C ALA A 616 25.22 22.52 -1.02
N LEU A 617 25.46 21.83 -2.14
CA LEU A 617 26.15 20.52 -2.13
C LEU A 617 27.58 20.60 -1.58
N ILE A 618 28.22 21.75 -1.70
CA ILE A 618 29.59 21.99 -1.21
C ILE A 618 29.56 22.67 0.15
N GLY A 619 28.57 23.54 0.40
CA GLY A 619 28.40 24.28 1.65
C GLY A 619 29.01 25.69 1.58
N SER A 620 29.44 26.23 2.72
CA SER A 620 29.91 27.61 2.82
C SER A 620 31.17 27.93 1.99
N GLN A 621 31.91 26.90 1.58
CA GLN A 621 33.11 27.05 0.74
C GLN A 621 32.80 27.09 -0.77
N ALA A 622 31.57 26.87 -1.18
CA ALA A 622 31.19 26.80 -2.58
C ALA A 622 31.47 28.11 -3.31
N SER A 623 31.96 28.03 -4.55
CA SER A 623 32.15 29.19 -5.41
C SER A 623 31.88 28.89 -6.89
N LEU A 624 31.33 29.85 -7.61
CA LEU A 624 31.10 29.81 -9.05
C LEU A 624 31.37 31.20 -9.65
N GLN A 625 31.57 31.33 -10.96
CA GLN A 625 31.61 32.63 -11.64
C GLN A 625 30.21 33.14 -11.99
N PHE A 626 30.00 34.45 -12.12
CA PHE A 626 28.69 35.10 -11.96
C PHE A 626 27.66 34.89 -13.08
N CYS A 627 28.04 34.36 -14.24
CA CYS A 627 27.23 34.38 -15.45
C CYS A 627 27.29 33.05 -16.24
N CYS A 628 26.51 32.98 -17.33
CA CYS A 628 26.51 31.84 -18.25
C CYS A 628 26.23 30.48 -17.59
N ASP A 629 25.12 30.37 -16.85
CA ASP A 629 24.76 29.13 -16.19
C ASP A 629 24.25 28.09 -17.20
N ILE A 630 24.94 26.95 -17.29
CA ILE A 630 24.43 25.74 -17.93
C ILE A 630 24.32 24.66 -16.86
N GLU A 631 23.09 24.45 -16.37
CA GLU A 631 22.79 23.42 -15.38
C GLU A 631 22.01 22.23 -15.97
N GLY A 632 22.36 21.03 -15.52
CA GLY A 632 21.61 19.82 -15.80
C GLY A 632 22.48 18.65 -16.21
N PHE A 633 22.01 17.90 -17.19
CA PHE A 633 22.64 16.67 -17.67
C PHE A 633 23.46 16.95 -18.92
N ASN A 634 24.67 16.39 -18.99
CA ASN A 634 25.63 16.62 -20.09
C ASN A 634 25.89 18.12 -20.35
N SER A 635 26.06 18.91 -19.27
CA SER A 635 26.43 20.32 -19.36
C SER A 635 27.86 20.44 -19.88
N ASP A 636 28.00 20.84 -21.14
CA ASP A 636 29.28 21.07 -21.81
C ASP A 636 29.45 22.55 -22.11
N GLY A 637 30.28 23.21 -21.30
CA GLY A 637 30.65 24.60 -21.47
C GLY A 637 31.96 24.81 -22.24
N GLY A 638 32.48 23.77 -22.89
CA GLY A 638 33.78 23.76 -23.56
C GLY A 638 34.93 23.52 -22.57
N ASN A 639 35.26 24.54 -21.78
CA ASN A 639 36.39 24.50 -20.82
C ASN A 639 36.02 23.92 -19.46
N ALA A 640 34.73 23.74 -19.17
CA ALA A 640 34.21 23.08 -17.99
C ALA A 640 33.01 22.24 -18.41
N LYS A 641 33.00 20.99 -17.97
CA LYS A 641 31.96 20.02 -18.30
C LYS A 641 31.53 19.26 -17.06
N THR A 642 30.27 18.89 -17.00
CA THR A 642 29.72 18.00 -15.96
C THR A 642 28.64 17.10 -16.55
N ARG A 643 28.62 15.82 -16.18
CA ARG A 643 27.54 14.91 -16.58
C ARG A 643 26.24 15.19 -15.84
N ILE A 644 26.34 15.61 -14.59
CA ILE A 644 25.23 16.12 -13.79
C ILE A 644 25.78 17.30 -12.99
N GLY A 645 25.38 18.53 -13.29
CA GLY A 645 25.97 19.70 -12.64
C GLY A 645 25.66 21.02 -13.31
N ILE A 646 26.27 22.06 -12.76
CA ILE A 646 26.28 23.42 -13.30
C ILE A 646 27.68 23.79 -13.76
N VAL A 647 27.78 24.44 -14.91
CA VAL A 647 28.99 25.12 -15.39
C VAL A 647 28.69 26.61 -15.58
N CYS A 648 29.63 27.48 -15.23
CA CYS A 648 29.48 28.94 -15.25
C CYS A 648 30.74 29.62 -15.80
N ASN A 649 30.62 30.91 -16.15
CA ASN A 649 31.68 31.80 -16.62
C ASN A 649 31.46 33.23 -16.07
N GLU A 650 32.46 34.10 -16.05
CA GLU A 650 32.29 35.51 -15.68
C GLU A 650 31.81 36.41 -16.83
N CYS A 651 31.85 35.90 -18.08
CA CYS A 651 31.62 36.70 -19.28
C CYS A 651 30.13 36.90 -19.62
N CYS A 652 29.45 37.80 -18.91
CA CYS A 652 28.01 38.09 -19.10
C CYS A 652 27.63 38.71 -20.46
N ASN A 653 28.58 39.34 -21.16
CA ASN A 653 28.31 40.19 -22.34
C ASN A 653 28.99 39.74 -23.65
N ALA A 654 29.77 38.65 -23.64
CA ALA A 654 30.66 38.26 -24.76
C ALA A 654 30.39 36.85 -25.34
N GLY A 655 29.25 36.25 -25.00
CA GLY A 655 28.90 34.88 -25.41
C GLY A 655 29.47 33.82 -24.46
N CYS A 656 28.66 32.80 -24.18
CA CYS A 656 28.95 31.77 -23.19
C CYS A 656 29.82 30.62 -23.77
N GLY A 657 31.00 30.94 -24.30
CA GLY A 657 31.87 29.97 -24.99
C GLY A 657 33.01 29.38 -24.16
N SER A 658 33.28 29.91 -22.96
CA SER A 658 34.51 29.63 -22.20
C SER A 658 34.26 29.35 -20.71
N HIS A 659 33.24 28.56 -20.37
CA HIS A 659 32.93 28.21 -18.97
C HIS A 659 34.10 27.50 -18.31
N ASP A 660 34.52 27.95 -17.15
CA ASP A 660 35.71 27.48 -16.44
C ASP A 660 35.50 27.33 -14.93
N SER A 661 34.26 27.54 -14.46
CA SER A 661 33.79 27.07 -13.16
C SER A 661 32.69 26.03 -13.28
N ARG A 662 32.64 25.11 -12.32
CA ARG A 662 31.66 24.03 -12.24
C ARG A 662 31.42 23.54 -10.83
N ILE A 663 30.21 23.04 -10.59
CA ILE A 663 29.88 22.14 -9.48
C ILE A 663 29.13 20.96 -10.06
N GLY A 664 29.59 19.74 -9.78
CA GLY A 664 28.84 18.56 -10.24
C GLY A 664 29.60 17.25 -10.18
N PHE A 665 29.05 16.29 -10.92
CA PHE A 665 29.48 14.91 -11.04
C PHE A 665 29.90 14.63 -12.50
N GLY A 666 30.95 13.85 -12.68
CA GLY A 666 31.53 13.60 -14.00
C GLY A 666 32.17 14.84 -14.61
N GLY A 667 33.00 15.54 -13.82
CA GLY A 667 33.71 16.74 -14.22
C GLY A 667 34.84 16.48 -15.23
N ALA A 668 35.06 17.44 -16.13
CA ALA A 668 36.22 17.53 -17.03
C ALA A 668 36.44 18.98 -17.49
N GLY A 669 37.59 19.26 -18.11
CA GLY A 669 37.85 20.54 -18.76
C GLY A 669 39.23 21.15 -18.48
N GLY A 670 39.51 22.29 -19.10
CA GLY A 670 40.86 22.83 -19.27
C GLY A 670 41.57 23.28 -17.99
N MET A 671 40.85 23.70 -16.94
CA MET A 671 41.46 24.21 -15.70
C MET A 671 41.95 23.10 -14.75
N ASP A 672 41.20 22.01 -14.64
CA ASP A 672 41.61 20.79 -13.93
C ASP A 672 40.81 19.61 -14.50
N ASP A 673 41.46 18.84 -15.36
CA ASP A 673 40.87 17.69 -16.05
C ASP A 673 40.89 16.41 -15.19
N SER A 674 41.55 16.44 -14.02
CA SER A 674 41.58 15.31 -13.09
C SER A 674 40.40 15.28 -12.13
N HIS A 675 39.68 16.40 -12.01
CA HIS A 675 38.66 16.63 -11.00
C HIS A 675 37.26 16.21 -11.49
N THR A 676 36.81 15.04 -11.03
CA THR A 676 35.58 14.40 -11.52
C THR A 676 34.32 14.66 -10.67
N CYS A 677 34.45 15.09 -9.41
CA CYS A 677 33.32 15.40 -8.54
C CYS A 677 33.68 16.48 -7.51
N GLY A 678 32.86 17.51 -7.38
CA GLY A 678 33.08 18.61 -6.44
C GLY A 678 32.92 19.98 -7.09
N ASN A 679 33.71 20.96 -6.65
CA ASN A 679 33.65 22.36 -7.10
C ASN A 679 35.00 22.88 -7.60
N LEU A 680 35.01 23.32 -8.85
CA LEU A 680 36.12 24.03 -9.45
C LEU A 680 35.66 25.44 -9.81
N ALA A 681 36.37 26.47 -9.38
CA ALA A 681 36.11 27.84 -9.81
C ALA A 681 37.39 28.65 -9.75
N TYR A 682 37.75 29.26 -10.87
CA TYR A 682 38.87 30.19 -10.99
C TYR A 682 38.37 31.52 -11.56
N TRP A 683 39.23 32.53 -11.62
CA TRP A 683 38.99 33.80 -12.32
C TRP A 683 37.72 34.55 -11.88
N THR A 684 37.84 35.28 -10.77
CA THR A 684 36.76 36.12 -10.22
C THR A 684 35.46 35.40 -9.81
N PRO A 685 35.52 34.23 -9.16
CA PRO A 685 34.31 33.59 -8.69
C PRO A 685 33.80 34.25 -7.39
N ASP A 686 32.52 34.05 -7.11
CA ASP A 686 31.75 34.76 -6.08
C ASP A 686 32.18 34.52 -4.61
N ASN A 687 33.10 33.59 -4.36
CA ASN A 687 33.62 33.21 -3.04
C ASN A 687 35.10 32.79 -3.12
N GLY A 688 35.84 33.42 -4.05
CA GLY A 688 37.26 33.17 -4.28
C GLY A 688 37.55 31.82 -4.96
N ASN A 689 38.79 31.63 -5.43
CA ASN A 689 39.16 30.44 -6.19
C ASN A 689 39.00 29.16 -5.35
N LYS A 690 38.40 28.12 -5.94
CA LYS A 690 38.16 26.82 -5.30
C LYS A 690 38.58 25.67 -6.20
N ASN A 691 39.22 24.67 -5.61
CA ASN A 691 39.41 23.34 -6.19
C ASN A 691 39.10 22.30 -5.11
N ILE A 692 37.81 22.08 -4.86
CA ILE A 692 37.29 21.21 -3.80
C ILE A 692 36.88 19.89 -4.45
N LYS A 693 37.65 18.84 -4.20
CA LYS A 693 37.33 17.48 -4.62
C LYS A 693 36.45 16.81 -3.57
N ALA A 694 35.31 16.27 -3.98
CA ALA A 694 34.33 15.67 -3.11
C ALA A 694 34.17 14.17 -3.38
N MET A 695 33.72 13.42 -2.37
CA MET A 695 33.15 12.10 -2.59
C MET A 695 31.66 12.27 -2.94
N GLY A 696 31.30 11.92 -4.16
CA GLY A 696 29.94 12.03 -4.70
C GLY A 696 29.14 10.73 -4.56
N TYR A 697 27.85 10.86 -4.27
CA TYR A 697 26.88 9.77 -4.18
C TYR A 697 25.66 10.11 -5.02
N ILE A 698 25.20 9.16 -5.84
CA ILE A 698 24.01 9.30 -6.67
C ILE A 698 23.03 8.20 -6.30
N PHE A 699 21.85 8.60 -5.84
CA PHE A 699 20.73 7.72 -5.52
C PHE A 699 19.51 8.05 -6.40
N ILE A 700 18.64 7.08 -6.59
CA ILE A 700 17.35 7.25 -7.30
C ILE A 700 16.18 6.68 -6.47
N GLN A 701 14.98 7.20 -6.73
CA GLN A 701 13.72 6.79 -6.09
C GLN A 701 12.57 6.76 -7.11
#